data_AF-A0A7Y3X5G0-F1
#
_entry.id   AF-A0A7Y3X5G0-F1
#
_cell.length_a   1.000
_cell.length_b   1.000
_cell.length_c   1.000
_cell.angle_alpha   90.00
_cell.angle_beta   90.00
_cell.angle_gamma   90.00
#
_symmetry.space_group_name_H-M   'P 1'
#
loop_
_entity.id
_entity.type
_entity.pdbx_description
1 polymer ?
#
loop_
_entity_poly.entity_id
_entity_poly.type
_entity_poly.pdbx_seq_one_letter_code
_entity_poly.pdbx_strand_id
1 'polypeptide(L)'
;MRNFNYLKPLLIPPVLVWEYGFVSLLLATVLSRGIAAGYAALIPQKYSQLTVGSITWEVGSKNPDYLILLGFVVGFFAIYLGFRLFAESIRKHNGIAAESAHRQLLIYSMIPVCLWIGNIFLVSIPTLELVIVSTVLVILTIAFSAGLLAKNLWFEMGDRYLACVGSSLLIILLGLFNGIALCLAIGRLNLSWQLTIDTVIITASVITIALIIALLTIWLLKRTAADPLLLKLSRLLVIAQGFLPLCFFVLLPNPWTDGKTKFYGFPIAIALYVLIISLVVISWVDLVKRFQKITLSEQARISFSAVSPICLIALLLYIKAPIVGVSYLPADDYHWGEFILPFWLTQTFGFIPYQDYEPARGLVNYVLGLFANLFLDGTAASYMAISGKAILFLPFFAIAFFAISPSIGLMPTFLTLVLMPSPGGLFEIDLMVTAGLCILANTFLKQTPITWLLTWLAISIALILFAPGQGGLFVISTLPLVAFVSYQLIRSDRKALMRTAIVTAIIFCIIALLTPLDEMLLGAIRYGAEQSSLNSTAYGVEWFKSRGSQSFLTYPLWEFVRTAWIVGSVAIGLLIYRVLVEKKSIDTASFLAYSVPIFLITLLLIPRSVGRIDPGSMSRLGNTTAWVICLLLPIVLLIAFEQKRKPLILISVALLGGIVSSALQGLPSFELAVRQPVEAINVTGMNFVDGNRFGMPGLNKGIVEPDQLNRLLTLKPLLNGLIDSGETYLDLSNRGAQHYYLGYPLPIQSGSPYNLIHTNQQLRALKKLENNPPPVVLAYASSGYFDGGSAALRTHLLYRFAAENYVPFAIDQFILLVRPDRVDRLKKLNLYQSIGNELPANGLTETIREIQLRLLEKAFQVPFMDGLPSSWGRSLSSLQSQIRPVAKIDEKTPIALNSLKQTDRNHYKVTGTQPSLSLDLRALKLDGRDAGLLAFNFSCQSSKTPSALKVLWGSQTDGAPDPNISIQFKPRPGMQLVPLDAAPRWLLAKGISTIQVALDNPACTDFMLKDIALFQRSEVRENRP
;
A
#
# COMPACT_ATOMS: atom_id res chain seq x y z
N MET A 1 22.98 44.85 15.30
CA MET A 1 21.60 44.54 14.86
C MET A 1 20.59 45.14 15.84
N ARG A 2 20.28 46.44 15.75
CA ARG A 2 19.42 47.15 16.74
C ARG A 2 18.17 47.84 16.16
N ASN A 3 17.84 47.68 14.87
CA ASN A 3 16.65 48.30 14.25
C ASN A 3 15.72 47.27 13.58
N PHE A 4 15.03 46.45 14.39
CA PHE A 4 13.91 45.59 13.97
C PHE A 4 12.59 45.98 14.69
N ASN A 5 12.34 47.28 14.87
CA ASN A 5 11.11 47.75 15.51
C ASN A 5 9.84 47.49 14.67
N TYR A 6 9.95 47.17 13.38
CA TYR A 6 8.83 46.73 12.53
C TYR A 6 8.40 45.28 12.78
N LEU A 7 9.22 44.47 13.47
CA LEU A 7 8.90 43.09 13.88
C LEU A 7 8.29 43.02 15.29
N LYS A 8 8.17 44.13 16.01
CA LYS A 8 7.52 44.17 17.34
C LYS A 8 6.05 43.73 17.33
N PRO A 9 5.21 44.08 16.33
CA PRO A 9 3.83 43.61 16.28
C PRO A 9 3.72 42.09 15.99
N LEU A 10 4.74 41.48 15.37
CA LEU A 10 4.89 40.01 15.23
C LEU A 10 5.14 39.27 16.56
N LEU A 11 5.46 39.98 17.66
CA LEU A 11 5.86 39.43 18.97
C LEU A 11 4.76 39.50 20.04
N ILE A 12 3.54 39.99 19.73
CA ILE A 12 2.40 40.02 20.67
C ILE A 12 1.61 38.71 20.55
N PRO A 13 1.32 37.99 21.64
CA PRO A 13 0.77 36.64 21.59
C PRO A 13 -0.71 36.63 21.15
N PRO A 14 -1.14 35.72 20.25
CA PRO A 14 -2.56 35.45 20.05
C PRO A 14 -2.99 34.18 20.79
N VAL A 15 -4.19 34.26 21.38
CA VAL A 15 -4.80 33.18 22.15
C VAL A 15 -5.34 32.05 21.26
N LEU A 16 -5.68 32.26 19.98
CA LEU A 16 -6.45 31.26 19.19
C LEU A 16 -5.98 31.13 17.73
N VAL A 17 -5.32 30.00 17.42
CA VAL A 17 -4.78 29.59 16.10
C VAL A 17 -5.86 28.97 15.18
N TRP A 18 -7.03 28.63 15.71
CA TRP A 18 -8.00 27.77 15.02
C TRP A 18 -8.94 28.52 14.04
N GLU A 19 -9.11 29.82 14.21
CA GLU A 19 -10.21 30.58 13.56
C GLU A 19 -9.82 31.03 12.14
N TYR A 20 -8.61 31.56 11.95
CA TYR A 20 -8.06 31.88 10.62
C TYR A 20 -7.68 30.64 9.82
N GLY A 21 -7.38 29.53 10.51
CA GLY A 21 -7.05 28.25 9.87
C GLY A 21 -8.23 27.69 9.07
N PHE A 22 -9.46 27.76 9.58
CA PHE A 22 -10.61 27.17 8.90
C PHE A 22 -10.95 27.88 7.57
N VAL A 23 -10.90 29.21 7.55
CA VAL A 23 -11.14 30.02 6.34
C VAL A 23 -9.98 29.87 5.33
N SER A 24 -8.75 29.75 5.83
CA SER A 24 -7.57 29.50 4.98
C SER A 24 -7.61 28.12 4.32
N LEU A 25 -8.14 27.09 4.99
CA LEU A 25 -8.38 25.76 4.41
C LEU A 25 -9.32 25.85 3.20
N LEU A 26 -10.45 26.56 3.33
CA LEU A 26 -11.43 26.70 2.25
C LEU A 26 -10.86 27.48 1.05
N LEU A 27 -10.22 28.63 1.27
CA LEU A 27 -9.65 29.43 0.18
C LEU A 27 -8.46 28.75 -0.50
N ALA A 28 -7.69 27.93 0.23
CA ALA A 28 -6.63 27.11 -0.35
C ALA A 28 -7.17 26.04 -1.32
N THR A 29 -8.40 25.54 -1.12
CA THR A 29 -9.03 24.61 -2.09
C THR A 29 -9.38 25.30 -3.41
N VAL A 30 -9.81 26.56 -3.37
CA VAL A 30 -10.13 27.36 -4.57
C VAL A 30 -8.86 27.72 -5.33
N LEU A 31 -7.82 28.17 -4.62
CA LEU A 31 -6.53 28.51 -5.22
C LEU A 31 -5.84 27.28 -5.84
N SER A 32 -5.81 26.15 -5.13
CA SER A 32 -5.22 24.90 -5.64
C SER A 32 -5.94 24.38 -6.88
N ARG A 33 -7.27 24.49 -6.95
CA ARG A 33 -8.04 24.16 -8.17
C ARG A 33 -7.72 25.10 -9.33
N GLY A 34 -7.54 26.40 -9.06
CA GLY A 34 -7.13 27.38 -10.07
C GLY A 34 -5.74 27.11 -10.65
N ILE A 35 -4.76 26.82 -9.78
CA ILE A 35 -3.39 26.45 -10.17
C ILE A 35 -3.39 25.16 -10.98
N ALA A 36 -4.15 24.15 -10.55
CA ALA A 36 -4.24 22.87 -11.24
C ALA A 36 -4.92 22.95 -12.60
N ALA A 37 -6.01 23.71 -12.71
CA ALA A 37 -6.70 23.95 -13.98
C ALA A 37 -5.80 24.72 -14.97
N GLY A 38 -5.04 25.71 -14.49
CA GLY A 38 -4.06 26.43 -15.29
C GLY A 38 -2.86 25.56 -15.72
N TYR A 39 -2.35 24.71 -14.83
CA TYR A 39 -1.17 23.89 -15.09
C TYR A 39 -1.47 22.66 -15.97
N ALA A 40 -2.64 22.02 -15.79
CA ALA A 40 -3.08 20.89 -16.61
C ALA A 40 -3.24 21.27 -18.09
N ALA A 41 -3.54 22.54 -18.38
CA ALA A 41 -3.61 23.07 -19.74
C ALA A 41 -2.23 23.35 -20.36
N LEU A 42 -1.16 23.52 -19.55
CA LEU A 42 0.13 24.04 -20.00
C LEU A 42 1.25 23.00 -20.08
N ILE A 43 1.25 21.95 -19.26
CA ILE A 43 2.37 21.00 -19.19
C ILE A 43 1.86 19.53 -19.23
N PRO A 44 2.00 18.83 -20.37
CA PRO A 44 1.63 17.42 -20.47
C PRO A 44 2.55 16.52 -19.64
N GLN A 45 2.05 15.34 -19.23
CA GLN A 45 2.85 14.32 -18.55
C GLN A 45 4.00 13.86 -19.47
N LYS A 46 5.23 13.89 -18.94
CA LYS A 46 6.41 13.31 -19.60
C LYS A 46 6.74 11.96 -18.98
N TYR A 47 7.17 11.01 -19.81
CA TYR A 47 7.64 9.69 -19.40
C TYR A 47 9.16 9.60 -19.60
N SER A 48 9.87 9.07 -18.61
CA SER A 48 11.32 8.80 -18.67
C SER A 48 11.66 7.45 -19.29
N GLN A 49 10.68 6.53 -19.38
CA GLN A 49 10.82 5.19 -19.95
C GLN A 49 9.56 4.78 -20.72
N LEU A 50 9.71 3.86 -21.67
CA LEU A 50 8.63 3.23 -22.43
C LEU A 50 7.83 2.27 -21.54
N THR A 51 6.99 2.84 -20.67
CA THR A 51 6.17 2.10 -19.70
C THR A 51 4.69 2.09 -20.11
N VAL A 52 3.94 1.11 -19.60
CA VAL A 52 2.50 0.94 -19.85
C VAL A 52 1.73 0.84 -18.54
N GLY A 53 0.64 1.60 -18.46
CA GLY A 53 -0.33 1.63 -17.35
C GLY A 53 -1.59 2.42 -17.74
N SER A 54 -2.56 2.53 -16.84
CA SER A 54 -3.84 3.23 -17.10
C SER A 54 -3.66 4.63 -17.69
N ILE A 55 -2.73 5.42 -17.15
CA ILE A 55 -2.48 6.80 -17.62
C ILE A 55 -1.95 6.83 -19.06
N THR A 56 -1.13 5.87 -19.47
CA THR A 56 -0.57 5.84 -20.82
C THR A 56 -1.60 5.42 -21.86
N TRP A 57 -2.52 4.50 -21.52
CA TRP A 57 -3.62 4.10 -22.40
C TRP A 57 -4.59 5.24 -22.68
N GLU A 58 -4.84 6.08 -21.68
CA GLU A 58 -5.86 7.13 -21.73
C GLU A 58 -5.31 8.51 -22.15
N VAL A 59 -3.99 8.65 -22.25
CA VAL A 59 -3.28 9.92 -22.48
C VAL A 59 -3.50 10.92 -21.33
N GLY A 60 -3.52 10.40 -20.10
CA GLY A 60 -3.76 11.15 -18.87
C GLY A 60 -2.51 11.84 -18.30
N SER A 61 -2.67 12.51 -17.15
CA SER A 61 -1.56 13.16 -16.44
C SER A 61 -1.73 13.11 -14.93
N LYS A 62 -0.64 12.85 -14.20
CA LYS A 62 -0.59 12.85 -12.72
C LYS A 62 -0.02 14.13 -12.14
N ASN A 63 0.72 14.90 -12.92
CA ASN A 63 1.31 16.17 -12.47
C ASN A 63 0.28 17.14 -11.86
N PRO A 64 -0.95 17.31 -12.41
CA PRO A 64 -1.98 18.14 -11.80
C PRO A 64 -2.35 17.67 -10.39
N ASP A 65 -2.46 16.36 -10.17
CA ASP A 65 -2.85 15.77 -8.89
C ASP A 65 -1.86 16.12 -7.77
N TYR A 66 -0.54 16.08 -8.03
CA TYR A 66 0.47 16.46 -7.04
C TYR A 66 0.49 17.96 -6.76
N LEU A 67 0.32 18.78 -7.80
CA LEU A 67 0.35 20.24 -7.69
C LEU A 67 -0.90 20.79 -6.99
N ILE A 68 -2.06 20.13 -7.11
CA ILE A 68 -3.25 20.46 -6.31
C ILE A 68 -2.88 20.40 -4.81
N LEU A 69 -2.25 19.31 -4.38
CA LEU A 69 -1.99 19.11 -2.96
C LEU A 69 -0.84 19.98 -2.42
N LEU A 70 0.26 20.09 -3.17
CA LEU A 70 1.35 21.00 -2.79
C LEU A 70 0.90 22.46 -2.82
N GLY A 71 0.15 22.84 -3.87
CA GLY A 71 -0.47 24.16 -3.98
C GLY A 71 -1.48 24.44 -2.88
N PHE A 72 -2.21 23.44 -2.41
CA PHE A 72 -3.10 23.56 -1.24
C PHE A 72 -2.31 23.87 0.03
N VAL A 73 -1.23 23.12 0.32
CA VAL A 73 -0.40 23.35 1.51
C VAL A 73 0.25 24.74 1.48
N VAL A 74 0.86 25.12 0.35
CA VAL A 74 1.50 26.44 0.20
C VAL A 74 0.46 27.57 0.22
N GLY A 75 -0.64 27.40 -0.51
CA GLY A 75 -1.74 28.35 -0.57
C GLY A 75 -2.38 28.59 0.79
N PHE A 76 -2.55 27.53 1.59
CA PHE A 76 -3.02 27.62 2.96
C PHE A 76 -2.13 28.55 3.80
N PHE A 77 -0.81 28.33 3.81
CA PHE A 77 0.10 29.17 4.61
C PHE A 77 0.16 30.62 4.11
N ALA A 78 0.08 30.83 2.79
CA ALA A 78 0.05 32.17 2.20
C ALA A 78 -1.23 32.94 2.57
N ILE A 79 -2.40 32.30 2.45
CA ILE A 79 -3.70 32.87 2.81
C ILE A 79 -3.79 33.12 4.31
N TYR A 80 -3.32 32.18 5.13
CA TYR A 80 -3.26 32.32 6.59
C TYR A 80 -2.38 33.51 7.00
N LEU A 81 -1.21 33.66 6.38
CA LEU A 81 -0.35 34.82 6.60
C LEU A 81 -1.03 36.12 6.15
N GLY A 82 -1.73 36.10 5.01
CA GLY A 82 -2.51 37.24 4.52
C GLY A 82 -3.61 37.68 5.48
N PHE A 83 -4.42 36.75 6.00
CA PHE A 83 -5.42 37.04 7.02
C PHE A 83 -4.81 37.58 8.31
N ARG A 84 -3.65 37.05 8.72
CA ARG A 84 -2.94 37.57 9.89
C ARG A 84 -2.49 39.01 9.69
N LEU A 85 -1.86 39.32 8.57
CA LEU A 85 -1.41 40.67 8.23
C LEU A 85 -2.60 41.64 8.14
N PHE A 86 -3.73 41.19 7.60
CA PHE A 86 -4.97 41.96 7.52
C PHE A 86 -5.59 42.22 8.89
N ALA A 87 -5.72 41.17 9.73
CA ALA A 87 -6.19 41.30 11.11
C ALA A 87 -5.29 42.20 11.95
N GLU A 88 -3.97 42.14 11.74
CA GLU A 88 -3.00 43.02 12.38
C GLU A 88 -3.11 44.47 11.90
N SER A 89 -3.47 44.69 10.63
CA SER A 89 -3.80 46.01 10.09
C SER A 89 -5.09 46.57 10.71
N ILE A 90 -6.15 45.77 10.84
CA ILE A 90 -7.39 46.14 11.53
C ILE A 90 -7.11 46.49 13.00
N ARG A 91 -6.30 45.66 13.68
CA ARG A 91 -5.89 45.93 15.06
C ARG A 91 -5.14 47.26 15.19
N LYS A 92 -4.26 47.58 14.23
CA LYS A 92 -3.44 48.79 14.23
C LYS A 92 -4.25 50.06 13.95
N HIS A 93 -5.27 50.00 13.08
CA HIS A 93 -6.05 51.18 12.68
C HIS A 93 -7.36 51.35 13.46
N ASN A 94 -7.99 50.27 13.91
CA ASN A 94 -9.36 50.26 14.45
C ASN A 94 -9.46 49.68 15.87
N GLY A 95 -8.33 49.30 16.47
CA GLY A 95 -8.25 48.80 17.84
C GLY A 95 -8.66 47.33 18.01
N ILE A 96 -8.46 46.81 19.23
CA ILE A 96 -8.63 45.39 19.58
C ILE A 96 -10.10 44.95 19.49
N ALA A 97 -11.04 45.84 19.76
CA ALA A 97 -12.48 45.56 19.69
C ALA A 97 -12.96 45.29 18.25
N ALA A 98 -12.41 46.01 17.25
CA ALA A 98 -12.75 45.82 15.84
C ALA A 98 -12.19 44.51 15.26
N GLU A 99 -10.97 44.13 15.66
CA GLU A 99 -10.40 42.81 15.34
C GLU A 99 -11.25 41.70 15.94
N SER A 100 -11.73 41.87 17.18
CA SER A 100 -12.61 40.93 17.86
C SER A 100 -13.98 40.77 17.19
N ALA A 101 -14.55 41.85 16.66
CA ALA A 101 -15.82 41.80 15.92
C ALA A 101 -15.67 41.12 14.54
N HIS A 102 -14.59 41.43 13.81
CA HIS A 102 -14.26 40.77 12.53
C HIS A 102 -14.06 39.26 12.71
N ARG A 103 -13.37 38.87 13.79
CA ARG A 103 -13.15 37.48 14.20
C ARG A 103 -14.46 36.72 14.46
N GLN A 104 -15.39 37.32 15.20
CA GLN A 104 -16.70 36.71 15.46
C GLN A 104 -17.53 36.56 14.18
N LEU A 105 -17.49 37.54 13.26
CA LEU A 105 -18.18 37.47 11.98
C LEU A 105 -17.67 36.33 11.07
N LEU A 106 -16.36 36.08 11.07
CA LEU A 106 -15.74 34.96 10.33
C LEU A 106 -16.13 33.58 10.92
N ILE A 107 -16.32 33.47 12.23
CA ILE A 107 -16.76 32.23 12.89
C ILE A 107 -18.23 31.96 12.58
N TYR A 108 -19.10 32.96 12.74
CA TYR A 108 -20.55 32.80 12.52
C TYR A 108 -20.90 32.49 11.06
N SER A 109 -20.10 32.96 10.10
CA SER A 109 -20.29 32.67 8.67
C SER A 109 -19.94 31.22 8.26
N MET A 110 -19.20 30.47 9.09
CA MET A 110 -18.80 29.08 8.82
C MET A 110 -19.71 28.02 9.46
N ILE A 111 -20.58 28.42 10.40
CA ILE A 111 -21.51 27.54 11.12
C ILE A 111 -22.41 26.69 10.19
N PRO A 112 -22.99 27.23 9.10
CA PRO A 112 -23.85 26.44 8.20
C PRO A 112 -23.12 25.30 7.48
N VAL A 113 -21.82 25.48 7.16
CA VAL A 113 -21.00 24.46 6.49
C VAL A 113 -20.64 23.31 7.44
N CYS A 114 -20.34 23.63 8.71
CA CYS A 114 -20.06 22.63 9.74
C CYS A 114 -21.30 21.80 10.12
N LEU A 115 -22.49 22.43 10.17
CA LEU A 115 -23.76 21.73 10.40
C LEU A 115 -24.17 20.85 9.20
N TRP A 116 -23.83 21.26 7.98
CA TRP A 116 -24.08 20.49 6.75
C TRP A 116 -23.19 19.24 6.63
N ILE A 117 -21.89 19.34 6.96
CA ILE A 117 -20.92 18.24 6.91
C ILE A 117 -21.23 17.12 7.91
N GLY A 118 -21.70 17.45 9.12
CA GLY A 118 -22.06 16.46 10.14
C GLY A 118 -23.27 15.60 9.77
N ASN A 119 -24.15 16.08 8.88
CA ASN A 119 -25.41 15.43 8.52
C ASN A 119 -25.25 14.39 7.38
N ILE A 120 -24.17 14.47 6.60
CA ILE A 120 -23.94 13.63 5.40
C ILE A 120 -23.26 12.30 5.76
N PHE A 121 -22.55 12.22 6.89
CA PHE A 121 -21.87 10.98 7.29
C PHE A 121 -22.81 9.85 7.72
N LEU A 122 -24.03 10.17 8.14
CA LEU A 122 -24.82 9.20 8.88
C LEU A 122 -25.84 8.44 8.02
N VAL A 123 -26.29 8.93 6.85
CA VAL A 123 -27.34 8.17 6.14
C VAL A 123 -27.58 8.50 4.67
N SER A 124 -27.73 7.46 3.86
CA SER A 124 -28.47 7.52 2.59
C SER A 124 -30.00 7.32 2.77
N ILE A 125 -30.48 6.98 3.98
CA ILE A 125 -31.92 7.04 4.39
C ILE A 125 -32.01 7.23 5.93
N PRO A 126 -32.34 8.41 6.47
CA PRO A 126 -32.34 8.65 7.91
C PRO A 126 -33.46 7.93 8.65
N THR A 127 -33.14 7.28 9.79
CA THR A 127 -34.14 6.92 10.79
C THR A 127 -34.19 7.95 11.93
N LEU A 128 -35.41 8.20 12.43
CA LEU A 128 -35.77 9.18 13.45
C LEU A 128 -35.06 8.92 14.81
N GLU A 129 -34.57 7.71 15.04
CA GLU A 129 -33.95 7.30 16.32
C GLU A 129 -32.60 7.98 16.60
N LEU A 130 -31.79 8.31 15.59
CA LEU A 130 -30.45 8.91 15.76
C LEU A 130 -30.47 10.41 16.14
N VAL A 131 -31.53 11.13 15.75
CA VAL A 131 -31.77 12.52 16.15
C VAL A 131 -32.21 12.59 17.62
N ILE A 132 -32.98 11.59 18.07
CA ILE A 132 -33.44 11.48 19.46
C ILE A 132 -32.28 11.10 20.38
N VAL A 133 -31.40 10.18 19.97
CA VAL A 133 -30.19 9.79 20.75
C VAL A 133 -29.19 10.94 20.88
N SER A 134 -28.96 11.73 19.82
CA SER A 134 -28.06 12.89 19.86
C SER A 134 -28.61 14.04 20.71
N THR A 135 -29.93 14.24 20.70
CA THR A 135 -30.63 15.24 21.54
C THR A 135 -30.64 14.83 23.02
N VAL A 136 -30.83 13.54 23.31
CA VAL A 136 -30.76 12.98 24.67
C VAL A 136 -29.33 13.04 25.23
N LEU A 137 -28.29 12.79 24.42
CA LEU A 137 -26.88 12.88 24.86
C LEU A 137 -26.44 14.32 25.16
N VAL A 138 -26.90 15.31 24.39
CA VAL A 138 -26.63 16.74 24.64
C VAL A 138 -27.38 17.23 25.88
N ILE A 139 -28.64 16.84 26.06
CA ILE A 139 -29.44 17.20 27.25
C ILE A 139 -28.90 16.52 28.52
N LEU A 140 -28.49 15.25 28.47
CA LEU A 140 -27.86 14.55 29.59
C LEU A 140 -26.49 15.14 29.94
N THR A 141 -25.69 15.56 28.95
CA THR A 141 -24.39 16.21 29.18
C THR A 141 -24.55 17.60 29.80
N ILE A 142 -25.56 18.37 29.39
CA ILE A 142 -25.94 19.66 30.00
C ILE A 142 -26.48 19.47 31.42
N ALA A 143 -27.31 18.45 31.67
CA ALA A 143 -27.85 18.13 32.98
C ALA A 143 -26.79 17.60 33.97
N PHE A 144 -25.84 16.76 33.52
CA PHE A 144 -24.73 16.26 34.34
C PHE A 144 -23.73 17.38 34.67
N SER A 145 -23.46 18.26 33.71
CA SER A 145 -22.55 19.41 33.90
C SER A 145 -23.17 20.48 34.79
N ALA A 146 -24.48 20.74 34.68
CA ALA A 146 -25.22 21.64 35.57
C ALA A 146 -25.38 21.06 37.00
N GLY A 147 -25.54 19.74 37.14
CA GLY A 147 -25.56 19.05 38.43
C GLY A 147 -24.20 19.01 39.15
N LEU A 148 -23.10 18.94 38.41
CA LEU A 148 -21.72 19.05 38.93
C LEU A 148 -21.34 20.49 39.32
N LEU A 149 -21.92 21.50 38.67
CA LEU A 149 -21.71 22.92 38.97
C LEU A 149 -22.57 23.44 40.14
N ALA A 150 -23.64 22.74 40.51
CA ALA A 150 -24.54 23.15 41.60
C ALA A 150 -24.07 22.74 43.02
N LYS A 151 -22.99 21.95 43.16
CA LYS A 151 -22.42 21.61 44.48
C LYS A 151 -20.93 21.96 44.54
N ASN A 152 -20.68 23.16 45.04
CA ASN A 152 -19.38 23.83 45.13
C ASN A 152 -18.43 23.27 46.22
N LEU A 153 -18.42 21.94 46.45
CA LEU A 153 -17.77 21.32 47.62
C LEU A 153 -16.67 20.29 47.30
N TRP A 154 -16.31 20.08 46.03
CA TRP A 154 -15.39 18.99 45.62
C TRP A 154 -14.21 19.44 44.74
N PHE A 155 -14.13 20.73 44.37
CA PHE A 155 -13.16 21.24 43.39
C PHE A 155 -11.74 21.47 43.94
N GLU A 156 -11.51 21.39 45.26
CA GLU A 156 -10.17 21.52 45.84
C GLU A 156 -9.31 20.24 45.71
N MET A 157 -9.88 19.10 45.27
CA MET A 157 -9.22 17.78 45.16
C MET A 157 -9.30 17.13 43.75
N GLY A 158 -9.61 17.92 42.71
CA GLY A 158 -10.13 17.47 41.40
C GLY A 158 -9.38 16.35 40.66
N ASP A 159 -8.05 16.36 40.62
CA ASP A 159 -7.28 15.35 39.86
C ASP A 159 -7.38 13.94 40.48
N ARG A 160 -7.48 13.85 41.81
CA ARG A 160 -7.54 12.57 42.53
C ARG A 160 -8.90 11.91 42.39
N TYR A 161 -9.97 12.70 42.38
CA TYR A 161 -11.32 12.20 42.15
C TYR A 161 -11.50 11.71 40.71
N LEU A 162 -11.00 12.45 39.72
CA LEU A 162 -11.00 12.03 38.32
C LEU A 162 -10.27 10.69 38.12
N ALA A 163 -9.15 10.49 38.81
CA ALA A 163 -8.41 9.23 38.80
C ALA A 163 -9.24 8.08 39.40
N CYS A 164 -9.95 8.30 40.51
CA CYS A 164 -10.84 7.30 41.11
C CYS A 164 -11.98 6.89 40.15
N VAL A 165 -12.64 7.88 39.53
CA VAL A 165 -13.71 7.65 38.54
C VAL A 165 -13.17 6.93 37.30
N GLY A 166 -12.05 7.38 36.74
CA GLY A 166 -11.41 6.74 35.59
C GLY A 166 -11.01 5.29 35.86
N SER A 167 -10.51 5.00 37.06
CA SER A 167 -10.17 3.63 37.48
C SER A 167 -11.41 2.74 37.58
N SER A 168 -12.51 3.30 38.12
CA SER A 168 -13.79 2.62 38.27
C SER A 168 -14.38 2.23 36.91
N LEU A 169 -14.36 3.14 35.94
CA LEU A 169 -14.81 2.88 34.57
C LEU A 169 -13.92 1.82 33.89
N LEU A 170 -12.61 1.88 34.10
CA LEU A 170 -11.67 0.91 33.53
C LEU A 170 -11.87 -0.49 34.13
N ILE A 171 -12.14 -0.62 35.43
CA ILE A 171 -12.47 -1.90 36.07
C ILE A 171 -13.69 -2.55 35.42
N ILE A 172 -14.75 -1.78 35.15
CA ILE A 172 -15.96 -2.29 34.50
C ILE A 172 -15.66 -2.71 33.06
N LEU A 173 -14.94 -1.87 32.31
CA LEU A 173 -14.59 -2.16 30.91
C LEU A 173 -13.74 -3.44 30.80
N LEU A 174 -12.70 -3.58 31.62
CA LEU A 174 -11.84 -4.77 31.62
C LEU A 174 -12.58 -5.99 32.17
N GLY A 175 -13.50 -5.80 33.12
CA GLY A 175 -14.39 -6.82 33.64
C GLY A 175 -15.21 -7.53 32.56
N LEU A 176 -15.74 -6.76 31.61
CA LEU A 176 -16.50 -7.29 30.48
C LEU A 176 -15.69 -8.30 29.65
N PHE A 177 -14.41 -8.01 29.42
CA PHE A 177 -13.55 -8.88 28.61
C PHE A 177 -12.97 -10.07 29.38
N ASN A 178 -13.01 -10.10 30.71
CA ASN A 178 -12.49 -11.24 31.48
C ASN A 178 -13.29 -12.52 31.23
N GLY A 179 -14.62 -12.47 31.27
CA GLY A 179 -15.44 -13.66 31.02
C GLY A 179 -15.33 -14.15 29.58
N ILE A 180 -15.22 -13.21 28.64
CA ILE A 180 -14.96 -13.52 27.24
C ILE A 180 -13.60 -14.21 27.07
N ALA A 181 -12.54 -13.70 27.70
CA ALA A 181 -11.20 -14.26 27.64
C ALA A 181 -11.12 -15.68 28.23
N LEU A 182 -11.84 -15.93 29.32
CA LEU A 182 -11.95 -17.27 29.91
C LEU A 182 -12.64 -18.24 28.93
N CYS A 183 -13.80 -17.85 28.39
CA CYS A 183 -14.51 -18.65 27.40
C CYS A 183 -13.66 -18.89 26.13
N LEU A 184 -12.86 -17.90 25.71
CA LEU A 184 -11.96 -18.04 24.57
C LEU A 184 -10.94 -19.15 24.79
N ALA A 185 -10.26 -19.16 25.95
CA ALA A 185 -9.29 -20.20 26.26
C ALA A 185 -9.93 -21.59 26.29
N ILE A 186 -11.12 -21.73 26.91
CA ILE A 186 -11.87 -22.99 26.94
C ILE A 186 -12.23 -23.44 25.52
N GLY A 187 -12.79 -22.53 24.71
CA GLY A 187 -13.22 -22.83 23.35
C GLY A 187 -12.07 -23.17 22.40
N ARG A 188 -10.90 -22.55 22.60
CA ARG A 188 -9.70 -22.84 21.81
C ARG A 188 -9.00 -24.11 22.26
N LEU A 189 -8.96 -24.44 23.55
CA LEU A 189 -8.36 -25.70 24.01
C LEU A 189 -9.18 -26.96 23.66
N ASN A 190 -10.32 -26.79 22.98
CA ASN A 190 -11.23 -27.86 22.59
C ASN A 190 -11.63 -28.77 23.76
N LEU A 191 -11.79 -28.17 24.95
CA LEU A 191 -12.33 -28.86 26.12
C LEU A 191 -13.76 -29.30 25.78
N SER A 192 -14.21 -30.43 26.32
CA SER A 192 -15.50 -31.09 26.00
C SER A 192 -16.77 -30.26 26.32
N TRP A 193 -16.60 -29.00 26.71
CA TRP A 193 -17.68 -28.08 27.05
C TRP A 193 -18.23 -27.41 25.79
N GLN A 194 -19.51 -27.63 25.51
CA GLN A 194 -20.22 -26.92 24.45
C GLN A 194 -20.56 -25.49 24.91
N LEU A 195 -19.69 -24.54 24.58
CA LEU A 195 -19.96 -23.11 24.76
C LEU A 195 -21.02 -22.66 23.74
N THR A 196 -21.98 -21.87 24.20
CA THR A 196 -22.94 -21.11 23.36
C THR A 196 -22.71 -19.60 23.54
N ILE A 197 -23.24 -18.78 22.63
CA ILE A 197 -23.19 -17.31 22.75
C ILE A 197 -23.75 -16.87 24.13
N ASP A 198 -24.86 -17.46 24.57
CA ASP A 198 -25.47 -17.16 25.87
C ASP A 198 -24.52 -17.49 27.03
N THR A 199 -23.80 -18.62 26.97
CA THR A 199 -22.82 -18.95 28.03
C THR A 199 -21.71 -17.91 28.12
N VAL A 200 -21.24 -17.37 26.99
CA VAL A 200 -20.21 -16.32 26.96
C VAL A 200 -20.75 -15.03 27.57
N ILE A 201 -21.96 -14.61 27.17
CA ILE A 201 -22.62 -13.40 27.69
C ILE A 201 -22.87 -13.52 29.20
N ILE A 202 -23.39 -14.66 29.66
CA ILE A 202 -23.66 -14.91 31.08
C ILE A 202 -22.35 -14.87 31.87
N THR A 203 -21.30 -15.54 31.40
CA THR A 203 -20.00 -15.58 32.09
C THR A 203 -19.37 -14.18 32.17
N ALA A 204 -19.38 -13.43 31.07
CA ALA A 204 -18.92 -12.03 31.04
C ALA A 204 -19.74 -11.13 31.99
N SER A 205 -21.06 -11.30 32.01
CA SER A 205 -21.96 -10.53 32.88
C SER A 205 -21.74 -10.84 34.36
N VAL A 206 -21.62 -12.11 34.74
CA VAL A 206 -21.40 -12.53 36.14
C VAL A 206 -20.09 -11.95 36.69
N ILE A 207 -19.00 -12.06 35.93
CA ILE A 207 -17.69 -11.52 36.34
C ILE A 207 -17.75 -9.99 36.43
N THR A 208 -18.39 -9.32 35.47
CA THR A 208 -18.54 -7.85 35.48
C THR A 208 -19.38 -7.40 36.67
N ILE A 209 -20.50 -8.07 36.96
CA ILE A 209 -21.36 -7.77 38.13
C ILE A 209 -20.58 -7.97 39.43
N ALA A 210 -19.80 -9.04 39.56
CA ALA A 210 -18.96 -9.25 40.75
C ALA A 210 -17.95 -8.11 40.97
N LEU A 211 -17.32 -7.63 39.90
CA LEU A 211 -16.42 -6.47 39.95
C LEU A 211 -17.17 -5.18 40.27
N ILE A 212 -18.38 -4.98 39.76
CA ILE A 212 -19.24 -3.84 40.10
C ILE A 212 -19.62 -3.89 41.58
N ILE A 213 -19.98 -5.05 42.13
CA ILE A 213 -20.29 -5.20 43.57
C ILE A 213 -19.06 -4.88 44.41
N ALA A 214 -17.87 -5.37 44.03
CA ALA A 214 -16.62 -5.05 44.71
C ALA A 214 -16.30 -3.55 44.64
N LEU A 215 -16.52 -2.92 43.49
CA LEU A 215 -16.36 -1.49 43.26
C LEU A 215 -17.31 -0.67 44.15
N LEU A 216 -18.60 -1.01 44.16
CA LEU A 216 -19.62 -0.37 44.99
C LEU A 216 -19.27 -0.52 46.48
N THR A 217 -18.82 -1.69 46.89
CA THR A 217 -18.37 -1.96 48.27
C THR A 217 -17.20 -1.06 48.65
N ILE A 218 -16.22 -0.86 47.76
CA ILE A 218 -15.09 0.06 47.97
C ILE A 218 -15.55 1.53 48.09
N TRP A 219 -16.52 1.95 47.27
CA TRP A 219 -17.08 3.31 47.30
C TRP A 219 -18.01 3.58 48.49
N LEU A 220 -18.72 2.56 48.99
CA LEU A 220 -19.70 2.68 50.08
C LEU A 220 -19.12 2.44 51.49
N LEU A 221 -17.95 1.78 51.62
CA LEU A 221 -17.31 1.49 52.91
C LEU A 221 -16.58 2.70 53.52
N LYS A 222 -17.27 3.41 54.45
CA LYS A 222 -16.81 4.57 55.26
C LYS A 222 -16.27 5.74 54.42
N ARG A 223 -16.34 6.97 54.96
CA ARG A 223 -15.67 8.16 54.38
C ARG A 223 -14.15 7.93 54.37
N THR A 224 -13.63 7.33 53.31
CA THR A 224 -12.19 7.22 53.06
C THR A 224 -11.71 8.45 52.32
N ALA A 225 -10.58 9.02 52.76
CA ALA A 225 -9.87 10.02 51.97
C ALA A 225 -9.49 9.47 50.57
N ALA A 226 -9.21 10.37 49.62
CA ALA A 226 -8.97 10.00 48.22
C ALA A 226 -7.81 8.99 48.04
N ASP A 227 -6.75 9.07 48.85
CA ASP A 227 -5.55 8.23 48.67
C ASP A 227 -5.79 6.75 49.07
N PRO A 228 -6.39 6.44 50.24
CA PRO A 228 -6.83 5.08 50.55
C PRO A 228 -7.83 4.49 49.55
N LEU A 229 -8.74 5.32 49.02
CA LEU A 229 -9.70 4.91 48.00
C LEU A 229 -8.98 4.51 46.71
N LEU A 230 -8.07 5.36 46.23
CA LEU A 230 -7.30 5.12 45.01
C LEU A 230 -6.40 3.88 45.13
N LEU A 231 -5.84 3.61 46.32
CA LEU A 231 -5.07 2.40 46.60
C LEU A 231 -5.93 1.13 46.41
N LYS A 232 -7.13 1.11 47.02
CA LYS A 232 -8.08 0.00 46.89
C LYS A 232 -8.53 -0.19 45.44
N LEU A 233 -8.82 0.91 44.74
CA LEU A 233 -9.20 0.88 43.32
C LEU A 233 -8.05 0.37 42.43
N SER A 234 -6.81 0.77 42.71
CA SER A 234 -5.63 0.30 41.96
C SER A 234 -5.44 -1.21 42.12
N ARG A 235 -5.65 -1.76 43.32
CA ARG A 235 -5.62 -3.22 43.57
C ARG A 235 -6.74 -3.94 42.84
N LEU A 236 -7.97 -3.41 42.91
CA LEU A 236 -9.10 -3.97 42.18
C LEU A 236 -8.89 -3.91 40.67
N LEU A 237 -8.22 -2.87 40.16
CA LEU A 237 -7.85 -2.74 38.75
C LEU A 237 -6.84 -3.80 38.30
N VAL A 238 -5.89 -4.21 39.14
CA VAL A 238 -5.01 -5.37 38.84
C VAL A 238 -5.82 -6.66 38.81
N ILE A 239 -6.72 -6.86 39.78
CA ILE A 239 -7.59 -8.05 39.84
C ILE A 239 -8.51 -8.12 38.60
N ALA A 240 -9.04 -6.98 38.16
CA ALA A 240 -9.87 -6.87 36.96
C ALA A 240 -9.13 -7.18 35.66
N GLN A 241 -7.81 -7.42 35.69
CA GLN A 241 -7.04 -7.88 34.53
C GLN A 241 -6.73 -9.38 34.58
N GLY A 242 -7.13 -10.11 35.63
CA GLY A 242 -6.66 -11.46 35.93
C GLY A 242 -6.88 -12.50 34.82
N PHE A 243 -7.99 -12.42 34.08
CA PHE A 243 -8.28 -13.33 32.96
C PHE A 243 -7.92 -12.77 31.58
N LEU A 244 -7.60 -11.47 31.46
CA LEU A 244 -7.18 -10.88 30.18
C LEU A 244 -5.96 -11.56 29.52
N PRO A 245 -4.96 -12.12 30.25
CA PRO A 245 -3.90 -12.90 29.63
C PRO A 245 -4.42 -14.05 28.75
N LEU A 246 -5.58 -14.63 29.07
CA LEU A 246 -6.20 -15.70 28.29
C LEU A 246 -6.64 -15.25 26.89
N CYS A 247 -6.72 -13.94 26.62
CA CYS A 247 -6.90 -13.42 25.27
C CYS A 247 -5.81 -13.89 24.30
N PHE A 248 -4.60 -14.25 24.76
CA PHE A 248 -3.56 -14.80 23.87
C PHE A 248 -3.94 -16.14 23.22
N PHE A 249 -4.96 -16.85 23.71
CA PHE A 249 -5.49 -18.03 23.03
C PHE A 249 -6.12 -17.71 21.68
N VAL A 250 -6.39 -16.43 21.37
CA VAL A 250 -6.79 -15.97 20.03
C VAL A 250 -5.73 -16.26 18.95
N LEU A 251 -4.47 -16.51 19.35
CA LEU A 251 -3.40 -16.93 18.46
C LEU A 251 -3.65 -18.33 17.88
N LEU A 252 -4.46 -19.17 18.55
CA LEU A 252 -4.88 -20.46 17.98
C LEU A 252 -5.99 -20.24 16.93
N PRO A 253 -5.95 -20.98 15.80
CA PRO A 253 -7.02 -20.97 14.80
C PRO A 253 -8.40 -21.21 15.41
N ASN A 254 -9.46 -20.78 14.73
CA ASN A 254 -10.79 -21.35 14.99
C ASN A 254 -10.76 -22.86 14.68
N PRO A 255 -11.30 -23.73 15.57
CA PRO A 255 -11.46 -25.13 15.27
C PRO A 255 -12.50 -25.32 14.15
N TRP A 256 -12.34 -26.38 13.37
CA TRP A 256 -13.31 -26.86 12.39
C TRP A 256 -14.26 -27.88 13.03
N THR A 257 -15.42 -28.07 12.43
CA THR A 257 -16.39 -29.09 12.83
C THR A 257 -17.02 -29.78 11.62
N ASP A 258 -17.13 -31.11 11.69
CA ASP A 258 -17.87 -31.96 10.73
C ASP A 258 -19.32 -32.22 11.18
N GLY A 259 -19.81 -31.44 12.14
CA GLY A 259 -21.11 -31.63 12.79
C GLY A 259 -21.09 -32.63 13.96
N LYS A 260 -19.99 -33.38 14.16
CA LYS A 260 -19.85 -34.36 15.25
C LYS A 260 -18.68 -34.03 16.18
N THR A 261 -17.54 -33.65 15.63
CA THR A 261 -16.29 -33.44 16.37
C THR A 261 -15.64 -32.12 15.99
N LYS A 262 -15.04 -31.46 16.99
CA LYS A 262 -14.21 -30.27 16.77
C LYS A 262 -12.74 -30.68 16.64
N PHE A 263 -12.05 -30.15 15.63
CA PHE A 263 -10.63 -30.42 15.36
C PHE A 263 -9.97 -29.21 14.70
N TYR A 264 -8.64 -29.20 14.57
CA TYR A 264 -7.95 -28.16 13.81
C TYR A 264 -7.67 -28.60 12.37
N GLY A 265 -7.94 -27.72 11.41
CA GLY A 265 -7.72 -27.99 9.99
C GLY A 265 -6.25 -28.13 9.57
N PHE A 266 -5.31 -27.67 10.41
CA PHE A 266 -3.88 -27.70 10.16
C PHE A 266 -3.14 -28.20 11.39
N PRO A 267 -2.00 -28.88 11.23
CA PRO A 267 -1.08 -29.16 12.33
C PRO A 267 -0.62 -27.86 12.99
N ILE A 268 -0.71 -27.80 14.31
CA ILE A 268 -0.21 -26.68 15.13
C ILE A 268 1.14 -27.10 15.72
N ALA A 269 2.18 -26.30 15.46
CA ALA A 269 3.51 -26.60 15.98
C ALA A 269 3.57 -26.37 17.50
N ILE A 270 4.37 -27.18 18.20
CA ILE A 270 4.60 -27.07 19.65
C ILE A 270 5.09 -25.66 20.02
N ALA A 271 5.89 -25.04 19.14
CA ALA A 271 6.38 -23.67 19.31
C ALA A 271 5.26 -22.64 19.56
N LEU A 272 4.09 -22.80 18.93
CA LEU A 272 2.97 -21.88 19.13
C LEU A 272 2.36 -22.04 20.53
N TYR A 273 2.18 -23.27 21.01
CA TYR A 273 1.69 -23.53 22.37
C TYR A 273 2.66 -22.98 23.42
N VAL A 274 3.96 -23.20 23.23
CA VAL A 274 5.01 -22.66 24.13
C VAL A 274 4.96 -21.13 24.16
N LEU A 275 4.81 -20.48 23.01
CA LEU A 275 4.68 -19.02 22.93
C LEU A 275 3.45 -18.52 23.69
N ILE A 276 2.27 -19.11 23.46
CA ILE A 276 1.02 -18.71 24.13
C ILE A 276 1.14 -18.86 25.64
N ILE A 277 1.60 -20.02 26.13
CA ILE A 277 1.76 -20.28 27.56
C ILE A 277 2.76 -19.30 28.17
N SER A 278 3.89 -19.05 27.49
CA SER A 278 4.89 -18.08 27.95
C SER A 278 4.30 -16.67 28.08
N LEU A 279 3.53 -16.20 27.09
CA LEU A 279 2.88 -14.88 27.13
C LEU A 279 1.87 -14.78 28.28
N VAL A 280 1.08 -15.83 28.52
CA VAL A 280 0.12 -15.89 29.64
C VAL A 280 0.84 -15.83 30.97
N VAL A 281 1.87 -16.66 31.18
CA VAL A 281 2.65 -16.71 32.42
C VAL A 281 3.37 -15.39 32.67
N ILE A 282 4.02 -14.81 31.66
CA ILE A 282 4.70 -13.51 31.78
C ILE A 282 3.70 -12.42 32.16
N SER A 283 2.47 -12.46 31.62
CA SER A 283 1.42 -11.50 31.98
C SER A 283 0.98 -11.63 33.43
N TRP A 284 0.76 -12.86 33.93
CA TRP A 284 0.44 -13.08 35.34
C TRP A 284 1.58 -12.66 36.27
N VAL A 285 2.83 -12.93 35.90
CA VAL A 285 4.01 -12.46 36.65
C VAL A 285 4.06 -10.92 36.69
N ASP A 286 3.76 -10.22 35.59
CA ASP A 286 3.67 -8.76 35.56
C ASP A 286 2.53 -8.25 36.46
N LEU A 287 1.35 -8.87 36.43
CA LEU A 287 0.23 -8.52 37.30
C LEU A 287 0.57 -8.71 38.78
N VAL A 288 1.20 -9.81 39.17
CA VAL A 288 1.65 -10.06 40.56
C VAL A 288 2.67 -9.01 40.99
N LYS A 289 3.67 -8.72 40.14
CA LYS A 289 4.67 -7.68 40.42
C LYS A 289 4.04 -6.30 40.59
N ARG A 290 3.04 -5.96 39.77
CA ARG A 290 2.28 -4.70 39.90
C ARG A 290 1.46 -4.68 41.17
N PHE A 291 0.78 -5.77 41.51
CA PHE A 291 0.01 -5.87 42.76
C PHE A 291 0.89 -5.63 43.99
N GLN A 292 2.08 -6.24 44.03
CA GLN A 292 3.05 -6.10 45.11
C GLN A 292 3.64 -4.69 45.22
N LYS A 293 3.82 -3.99 44.09
CA LYS A 293 4.35 -2.62 44.05
C LYS A 293 3.35 -1.53 44.48
N ILE A 294 2.06 -1.87 44.67
CA ILE A 294 1.03 -0.90 45.08
C ILE A 294 1.16 -0.63 46.59
N THR A 295 1.92 0.42 46.95
CA THR A 295 2.16 0.89 48.32
C THR A 295 1.62 2.31 48.58
N LEU A 296 1.44 2.68 49.85
CA LEU A 296 0.92 3.98 50.29
C LEU A 296 1.88 5.18 50.04
N SER A 297 3.19 4.95 49.85
CA SER A 297 4.19 6.02 49.65
C SER A 297 4.29 6.48 48.20
N GLU A 298 4.12 7.79 47.97
CA GLU A 298 4.34 8.63 46.76
C GLU A 298 3.85 8.16 45.37
N GLN A 299 3.55 6.88 45.16
CA GLN A 299 3.09 6.28 43.90
C GLN A 299 1.57 6.17 43.78
N ALA A 300 0.82 6.61 44.80
CA ALA A 300 -0.61 6.92 44.70
C ALA A 300 -0.91 8.04 43.67
N ARG A 301 0.09 8.60 42.99
CA ARG A 301 -0.08 9.65 41.98
C ARG A 301 -0.68 9.17 40.65
N ILE A 302 -0.68 7.87 40.30
CA ILE A 302 -1.22 7.41 38.99
C ILE A 302 -1.82 6.00 39.08
N SER A 303 -3.15 5.89 39.26
CA SER A 303 -3.88 4.61 39.21
C SER A 303 -3.61 3.79 37.94
N PHE A 304 -3.32 4.45 36.81
CA PHE A 304 -3.00 3.80 35.55
C PHE A 304 -1.67 3.02 35.54
N SER A 305 -0.79 3.20 36.54
CA SER A 305 0.41 2.35 36.70
C SER A 305 0.09 0.89 37.05
N ALA A 306 -1.11 0.63 37.58
CA ALA A 306 -1.62 -0.72 37.85
C ALA A 306 -2.01 -1.47 36.56
N VAL A 307 -2.13 -0.80 35.43
CA VAL A 307 -2.49 -1.42 34.15
C VAL A 307 -1.28 -2.13 33.55
N SER A 308 -1.44 -3.39 33.20
CA SER A 308 -0.41 -4.19 32.54
C SER A 308 -0.40 -3.91 31.04
N PRO A 309 0.75 -3.48 30.46
CA PRO A 309 0.88 -3.32 29.02
C PRO A 309 0.68 -4.64 28.28
N ILE A 310 1.09 -5.76 28.87
CA ILE A 310 0.99 -7.08 28.23
C ILE A 310 -0.47 -7.55 28.18
N CYS A 311 -1.26 -7.28 29.22
CA CYS A 311 -2.71 -7.54 29.20
C CYS A 311 -3.44 -6.67 28.17
N LEU A 312 -3.03 -5.40 28.01
CA LEU A 312 -3.57 -4.53 26.96
C LEU A 312 -3.19 -5.02 25.56
N ILE A 313 -1.98 -5.55 25.35
CA ILE A 313 -1.59 -6.18 24.07
C ILE A 313 -2.45 -7.42 23.80
N ALA A 314 -2.68 -8.26 24.81
CA ALA A 314 -3.54 -9.44 24.68
C ALA A 314 -4.97 -9.05 24.26
N LEU A 315 -5.53 -8.03 24.92
CA LEU A 315 -6.85 -7.49 24.59
C LEU A 315 -6.88 -6.83 23.20
N LEU A 316 -5.84 -6.08 22.83
CA LEU A 316 -5.73 -5.46 21.51
C LEU A 316 -5.72 -6.53 20.41
N LEU A 317 -4.93 -7.59 20.58
CA LEU A 317 -4.89 -8.71 19.65
C LEU A 317 -6.25 -9.38 19.54
N TYR A 318 -6.92 -9.60 20.67
CA TYR A 318 -8.25 -10.18 20.69
C TYR A 318 -9.27 -9.35 19.91
N ILE A 319 -9.33 -8.05 20.18
CA ILE A 319 -10.23 -7.11 19.50
C ILE A 319 -9.95 -7.08 17.99
N LYS A 320 -8.68 -7.14 17.59
CA LYS A 320 -8.27 -7.03 16.18
C LYS A 320 -8.31 -8.35 15.41
N ALA A 321 -8.37 -9.48 16.09
CA ALA A 321 -8.37 -10.79 15.45
C ALA A 321 -9.70 -11.07 14.73
N PRO A 322 -9.68 -11.34 13.41
CA PRO A 322 -10.89 -11.79 12.73
C PRO A 322 -11.20 -13.25 13.08
N ILE A 323 -12.45 -13.66 12.86
CA ILE A 323 -12.81 -15.09 12.82
C ILE A 323 -12.29 -15.63 11.50
N VAL A 324 -11.47 -16.68 11.55
CA VAL A 324 -10.84 -17.22 10.34
C VAL A 324 -11.59 -18.44 9.85
N GLY A 325 -12.05 -18.37 8.60
CA GLY A 325 -12.71 -19.46 7.91
C GLY A 325 -11.75 -20.59 7.50
N VAL A 326 -12.22 -21.43 6.58
CA VAL A 326 -11.42 -22.49 5.99
C VAL A 326 -10.36 -21.89 5.07
N SER A 327 -9.14 -22.45 5.06
CA SER A 327 -8.12 -22.00 4.11
C SER A 327 -8.53 -22.35 2.68
N TYR A 328 -8.73 -21.30 1.90
CA TYR A 328 -8.93 -21.33 0.47
C TYR A 328 -7.66 -20.79 -0.20
N LEU A 329 -7.22 -21.45 -1.28
CA LEU A 329 -6.09 -20.99 -2.07
C LEU A 329 -6.61 -19.97 -3.10
N PRO A 330 -6.15 -18.71 -3.07
CA PRO A 330 -6.56 -17.73 -4.06
C PRO A 330 -6.15 -18.16 -5.48
N ALA A 331 -7.06 -18.02 -6.43
CA ALA A 331 -6.80 -18.21 -7.86
C ALA A 331 -5.92 -17.10 -8.47
N ASP A 332 -5.82 -15.97 -7.78
CA ASP A 332 -4.90 -14.88 -8.08
C ASP A 332 -3.46 -15.26 -7.70
N ASP A 333 -2.84 -16.08 -8.55
CA ASP A 333 -1.47 -16.55 -8.38
C ASP A 333 -0.44 -15.40 -8.42
N TYR A 334 -0.80 -14.24 -8.96
CA TYR A 334 0.08 -13.07 -9.03
C TYR A 334 0.25 -12.46 -7.64
N HIS A 335 -0.83 -11.94 -7.05
CA HIS A 335 -0.76 -11.31 -5.74
C HIS A 335 -0.42 -12.32 -4.64
N TRP A 336 -0.93 -13.55 -4.76
CA TRP A 336 -0.59 -14.60 -3.81
C TRP A 336 0.89 -15.01 -3.89
N GLY A 337 1.46 -15.02 -5.10
CA GLY A 337 2.89 -15.24 -5.34
C GLY A 337 3.80 -14.27 -4.58
N GLU A 338 3.38 -13.01 -4.41
CA GLU A 338 4.15 -12.00 -3.65
C GLU A 338 4.34 -12.36 -2.17
N PHE A 339 3.46 -13.19 -1.60
CA PHE A 339 3.48 -13.58 -0.19
C PHE A 339 4.01 -14.99 0.05
N ILE A 340 3.72 -15.94 -0.84
CA ILE A 340 4.11 -17.34 -0.63
C ILE A 340 5.56 -17.65 -1.03
N LEU A 341 6.06 -16.99 -2.08
CA LEU A 341 7.40 -17.23 -2.62
C LEU A 341 8.56 -16.76 -1.72
N PRO A 342 8.56 -15.55 -1.11
CA PRO A 342 9.79 -14.95 -0.58
C PRO A 342 10.52 -15.82 0.45
N PHE A 343 9.83 -16.21 1.52
CA PHE A 343 10.45 -17.04 2.57
C PHE A 343 10.76 -18.46 2.07
N TRP A 344 9.88 -19.03 1.25
CA TRP A 344 10.07 -20.37 0.69
C TRP A 344 11.30 -20.44 -0.22
N LEU A 345 11.54 -19.43 -1.06
CA LEU A 345 12.72 -19.36 -1.93
C LEU A 345 14.02 -19.28 -1.12
N THR A 346 14.05 -18.48 -0.05
CA THR A 346 15.21 -18.40 0.83
C THR A 346 15.45 -19.72 1.57
N GLN A 347 14.40 -20.34 2.11
CA GLN A 347 14.52 -21.59 2.88
C GLN A 347 14.89 -22.78 1.99
N THR A 348 14.31 -22.89 0.80
CA THR A 348 14.41 -24.07 -0.06
C THR A 348 15.58 -23.98 -1.04
N PHE A 349 15.87 -22.79 -1.56
CA PHE A 349 16.88 -22.59 -2.60
C PHE A 349 18.01 -21.63 -2.20
N GLY A 350 18.01 -21.12 -0.96
CA GLY A 350 19.06 -20.23 -0.47
C GLY A 350 19.05 -18.83 -1.08
N PHE A 351 17.92 -18.40 -1.66
CA PHE A 351 17.82 -17.09 -2.32
C PHE A 351 18.05 -15.93 -1.34
N ILE A 352 18.87 -14.97 -1.74
CA ILE A 352 19.15 -13.76 -0.96
C ILE A 352 18.14 -12.65 -1.30
N PRO A 353 17.47 -12.03 -0.31
CA PRO A 353 16.53 -10.93 -0.56
C PRO A 353 17.17 -9.73 -1.26
N TYR A 354 16.46 -9.14 -2.21
CA TYR A 354 16.89 -8.03 -3.08
C TYR A 354 18.04 -8.31 -4.04
N GLN A 355 18.59 -9.53 -4.02
CA GLN A 355 19.61 -9.97 -4.96
C GLN A 355 19.09 -11.06 -5.89
N ASP A 356 18.64 -12.18 -5.33
CA ASP A 356 18.07 -13.29 -6.09
C ASP A 356 16.57 -13.16 -6.30
N TYR A 357 15.88 -12.51 -5.35
CA TYR A 357 14.46 -12.20 -5.42
C TYR A 357 14.19 -10.78 -4.93
N GLU A 358 13.48 -9.98 -5.72
CA GLU A 358 13.05 -8.61 -5.42
C GLU A 358 11.63 -8.65 -4.82
N PRO A 359 11.46 -8.58 -3.49
CA PRO A 359 10.15 -8.66 -2.86
C PRO A 359 9.32 -7.39 -3.11
N ALA A 360 8.06 -7.56 -3.51
CA ALA A 360 7.17 -6.46 -3.88
C ALA A 360 7.03 -5.38 -2.80
N ARG A 361 6.96 -5.75 -1.51
CA ARG A 361 6.81 -4.82 -0.37
C ARG A 361 7.99 -4.82 0.61
N GLY A 362 9.05 -5.56 0.30
CA GLY A 362 10.22 -5.74 1.16
C GLY A 362 10.16 -6.95 2.08
N LEU A 363 10.97 -6.97 3.14
CA LEU A 363 11.04 -8.13 4.05
C LEU A 363 9.75 -8.38 4.82
N VAL A 364 8.79 -7.44 4.85
CA VAL A 364 7.44 -7.69 5.38
C VAL A 364 6.78 -8.91 4.70
N ASN A 365 7.05 -9.17 3.41
CA ASN A 365 6.50 -10.33 2.70
C ASN A 365 7.10 -11.67 3.18
N TYR A 366 8.24 -11.66 3.88
CA TYR A 366 8.87 -12.86 4.43
C TYR A 366 8.26 -13.28 5.77
N VAL A 367 7.70 -12.32 6.53
CA VAL A 367 7.16 -12.56 7.89
C VAL A 367 6.07 -13.61 7.87
N LEU A 368 5.21 -13.57 6.84
CA LEU A 368 4.12 -14.53 6.67
C LEU A 368 4.66 -15.98 6.61
N GLY A 369 5.57 -16.23 5.67
CA GLY A 369 6.11 -17.57 5.47
C GLY A 369 6.97 -18.04 6.63
N LEU A 370 7.70 -17.13 7.28
CA LEU A 370 8.44 -17.42 8.51
C LEU A 370 7.50 -17.94 9.60
N PHE A 371 6.37 -17.27 9.83
CA PHE A 371 5.42 -17.68 10.87
C PHE A 371 4.63 -18.93 10.50
N ALA A 372 4.31 -19.12 9.22
CA ALA A 372 3.66 -20.35 8.77
C ALA A 372 4.56 -21.57 8.99
N ASN A 373 5.87 -21.45 8.75
CA ASN A 373 6.83 -22.53 9.01
C ASN A 373 7.16 -22.71 10.50
N LEU A 374 7.16 -21.63 11.28
CA LEU A 374 7.51 -21.69 12.71
C LEU A 374 6.35 -22.20 13.58
N PHE A 375 5.11 -21.82 13.27
CA PHE A 375 3.95 -22.06 14.12
C PHE A 375 2.95 -23.07 13.55
N LEU A 376 3.00 -23.36 12.25
CA LEU A 376 2.12 -24.31 11.55
C LEU A 376 2.97 -25.29 10.72
N ASP A 377 2.50 -25.72 9.55
CA ASP A 377 3.15 -26.74 8.70
C ASP A 377 3.87 -26.20 7.45
N GLY A 378 3.90 -24.86 7.25
CA GLY A 378 4.59 -24.23 6.13
C GLY A 378 3.94 -24.41 4.74
N THR A 379 2.72 -24.95 4.66
CA THR A 379 1.99 -25.18 3.40
C THR A 379 1.18 -23.96 2.95
N ALA A 380 0.74 -23.90 1.68
CA ALA A 380 -0.07 -22.79 1.15
C ALA A 380 -1.34 -22.53 1.98
N ALA A 381 -1.98 -23.60 2.46
CA ALA A 381 -3.14 -23.49 3.32
C ALA A 381 -2.80 -22.90 4.70
N SER A 382 -1.62 -23.22 5.26
CA SER A 382 -1.15 -22.62 6.52
C SER A 382 -0.74 -21.16 6.37
N TYR A 383 -0.18 -20.78 5.22
CA TYR A 383 0.16 -19.38 4.90
C TYR A 383 -1.09 -18.49 4.92
N MET A 384 -2.19 -18.95 4.32
CA MET A 384 -3.50 -18.27 4.42
C MET A 384 -4.02 -18.22 5.85
N ALA A 385 -3.78 -19.28 6.62
CA ALA A 385 -4.09 -19.29 8.03
C ALA A 385 -3.25 -18.28 8.84
N ILE A 386 -2.07 -17.83 8.39
CA ILE A 386 -1.31 -16.76 9.07
C ILE A 386 -1.76 -15.38 8.57
N SER A 387 -2.02 -15.21 7.27
CA SER A 387 -2.30 -13.89 6.65
C SER A 387 -3.53 -13.21 7.22
N GLY A 388 -4.49 -14.00 7.70
CA GLY A 388 -5.71 -13.53 8.35
C GLY A 388 -5.76 -13.69 9.87
N LYS A 389 -4.66 -13.99 10.60
CA LYS A 389 -4.73 -14.31 12.04
C LYS A 389 -3.93 -13.37 12.96
N ALA A 390 -4.34 -13.40 14.23
CA ALA A 390 -3.67 -12.70 15.33
C ALA A 390 -2.17 -13.01 15.47
N ILE A 391 -1.70 -14.17 14.99
CA ILE A 391 -0.27 -14.54 14.99
C ILE A 391 0.56 -13.51 14.24
N LEU A 392 0.09 -13.06 13.07
CA LEU A 392 0.79 -12.04 12.28
C LEU A 392 0.84 -10.70 13.02
N PHE A 393 -0.22 -10.35 13.76
CA PHE A 393 -0.36 -9.05 14.41
C PHE A 393 0.48 -8.89 15.68
N LEU A 394 0.75 -10.00 16.39
CA LEU A 394 1.46 -10.01 17.67
C LEU A 394 2.77 -9.19 17.67
N PRO A 395 3.77 -9.46 16.80
CA PRO A 395 5.02 -8.70 16.83
C PRO A 395 4.81 -7.22 16.55
N PHE A 396 3.96 -6.88 15.57
CA PHE A 396 3.74 -5.50 15.16
C PHE A 396 3.06 -4.69 16.27
N PHE A 397 2.02 -5.24 16.89
CA PHE A 397 1.36 -4.57 18.01
C PHE A 397 2.23 -4.55 19.26
N ALA A 398 2.98 -5.59 19.59
CA ALA A 398 3.87 -5.59 20.75
C ALA A 398 4.97 -4.52 20.60
N ILE A 399 5.68 -4.51 19.46
CA ILE A 399 6.73 -3.53 19.17
C ILE A 399 6.15 -2.10 19.17
N ALA A 400 5.04 -1.87 18.47
CA ALA A 400 4.41 -0.55 18.42
C ALA A 400 3.94 -0.09 19.81
N PHE A 401 3.34 -0.98 20.60
CA PHE A 401 2.83 -0.64 21.93
C PHE A 401 3.96 -0.23 22.88
N PHE A 402 5.06 -1.00 22.92
CA PHE A 402 6.21 -0.66 23.78
C PHE A 402 7.02 0.53 23.26
N ALA A 403 7.01 0.81 21.95
CA ALA A 403 7.67 1.96 21.38
C ALA A 403 6.89 3.27 21.61
N ILE A 404 5.56 3.24 21.47
CA ILE A 404 4.69 4.43 21.50
C ILE A 404 4.27 4.80 22.93
N SER A 405 4.04 3.80 23.79
CA SER A 405 3.54 4.06 25.16
C SER A 405 4.43 4.92 26.06
N PRO A 406 5.78 4.93 25.94
CA PRO A 406 6.61 5.88 26.66
C PRO A 406 6.36 7.34 26.23
N SER A 407 5.90 7.56 24.99
CA SER A 407 5.69 8.90 24.42
C SER A 407 4.34 9.51 24.82
N ILE A 408 3.26 8.72 24.81
CA ILE A 408 1.89 9.23 25.03
C ILE A 408 1.12 8.55 26.16
N GLY A 409 1.69 7.52 26.80
CA GLY A 409 1.05 6.73 27.84
C GLY A 409 0.32 5.48 27.32
N LEU A 410 0.02 4.55 28.24
CA LEU A 410 -0.56 3.22 27.93
C LEU A 410 -1.94 3.31 27.28
N MET A 411 -2.88 4.04 27.89
CA MET A 411 -4.27 4.11 27.42
C MET A 411 -4.41 4.84 26.08
N PRO A 412 -3.74 5.99 25.85
CA PRO A 412 -3.70 6.61 24.52
C PRO A 412 -3.12 5.68 23.46
N THR A 413 -2.05 4.95 23.78
CA THR A 413 -1.45 3.98 22.85
C THR A 413 -2.39 2.83 22.53
N PHE A 414 -3.09 2.30 23.54
CA PHE A 414 -4.10 1.28 23.31
C PHE A 414 -5.21 1.80 22.38
N LEU A 415 -5.73 3.00 22.64
CA LEU A 415 -6.75 3.62 21.81
C LEU A 415 -6.27 3.82 20.36
N THR A 416 -5.09 4.40 20.13
CA THR A 416 -4.57 4.64 18.78
C THR A 416 -4.38 3.35 18.00
N LEU A 417 -3.90 2.28 18.65
CA LEU A 417 -3.74 0.96 18.02
C LEU A 417 -5.07 0.22 17.81
N VAL A 418 -6.07 0.41 18.68
CA VAL A 418 -7.44 -0.08 18.45
C VAL A 418 -8.09 0.64 17.27
N LEU A 419 -7.81 1.92 17.07
CA LEU A 419 -8.33 2.67 15.92
C LEU A 419 -7.62 2.27 14.64
N MET A 420 -6.29 2.11 14.65
CA MET A 420 -5.52 1.75 13.46
C MET A 420 -6.11 0.52 12.73
N PRO A 421 -6.38 0.57 11.42
CA PRO A 421 -6.88 -0.58 10.67
C PRO A 421 -6.03 -1.84 10.85
N SER A 422 -6.64 -3.02 10.73
CA SER A 422 -5.94 -4.27 10.99
C SER A 422 -4.81 -4.49 9.97
N PRO A 423 -3.68 -5.05 10.41
CA PRO A 423 -2.55 -5.34 9.51
C PRO A 423 -2.97 -6.21 8.31
N GLY A 424 -2.41 -5.93 7.13
CA GLY A 424 -2.80 -6.51 5.84
C GLY A 424 -1.74 -6.31 4.74
N GLY A 425 -0.47 -6.23 5.15
CA GLY A 425 0.71 -5.95 4.35
C GLY A 425 1.00 -4.48 4.01
N LEU A 426 0.30 -3.51 4.63
CA LEU A 426 0.59 -2.07 4.48
C LEU A 426 0.68 -1.39 5.85
N PHE A 427 -0.29 -1.62 6.72
CA PHE A 427 -0.33 -1.01 8.05
C PHE A 427 0.76 -1.53 9.00
N GLU A 428 1.30 -2.72 8.77
CA GLU A 428 2.49 -3.25 9.42
C GLU A 428 3.69 -2.32 9.22
N ILE A 429 3.87 -1.84 7.99
CA ILE A 429 4.95 -0.94 7.63
C ILE A 429 4.76 0.39 8.35
N ASP A 430 3.55 0.93 8.34
CA ASP A 430 3.20 2.20 8.97
C ASP A 430 3.39 2.13 10.50
N LEU A 431 3.00 1.02 11.14
CA LEU A 431 3.24 0.75 12.56
C LEU A 431 4.74 0.70 12.89
N MET A 432 5.55 0.00 12.09
CA MET A 432 6.99 -0.11 12.33
C MET A 432 7.73 1.21 12.12
N VAL A 433 7.31 2.02 11.14
CA VAL A 433 7.84 3.37 10.94
C VAL A 433 7.50 4.27 12.13
N THR A 434 6.26 4.25 12.62
CA THR A 434 5.88 5.00 13.82
C THR A 434 6.65 4.52 15.05
N ALA A 435 6.79 3.21 15.25
CA ALA A 435 7.58 2.67 16.35
C ALA A 435 9.03 3.16 16.29
N GLY A 436 9.65 3.15 15.11
CA GLY A 436 10.98 3.69 14.87
C GLY A 436 11.09 5.17 15.25
N LEU A 437 10.10 5.99 14.87
CA LEU A 437 10.08 7.42 15.21
C LEU A 437 9.99 7.64 16.72
N CYS A 438 9.13 6.89 17.41
CA CYS A 438 9.00 7.01 18.86
C CYS A 438 10.26 6.54 19.59
N ILE A 439 10.91 5.45 19.14
CA ILE A 439 12.19 5.01 19.71
C ILE A 439 13.25 6.09 19.54
N LEU A 440 13.37 6.69 18.35
CA LEU A 440 14.34 7.75 18.07
C LEU A 440 14.07 9.02 18.85
N ALA A 441 12.83 9.47 18.93
CA ALA A 441 12.51 10.68 19.67
C ALA A 441 12.73 10.46 21.18
N ASN A 442 12.36 9.30 21.73
CA ASN A 442 12.62 8.98 23.13
C ASN A 442 14.12 8.85 23.44
N THR A 443 14.93 8.28 22.55
CA THR A 443 16.39 8.23 22.74
C THR A 443 17.04 9.60 22.57
N PHE A 444 16.52 10.46 21.67
CA PHE A 444 16.99 11.83 21.48
C PHE A 444 16.88 12.63 22.78
N LEU A 445 15.75 12.49 23.47
CA LEU A 445 15.46 13.20 24.72
C LEU A 445 16.29 12.73 25.91
N LYS A 446 16.90 11.53 25.85
CA LYS A 446 17.87 11.07 26.85
C LYS A 446 19.24 11.73 26.71
N GLN A 447 19.45 12.57 25.68
CA GLN A 447 20.69 13.33 25.45
C GLN A 447 21.95 12.47 25.42
N THR A 448 21.90 11.33 24.72
CA THR A 448 23.06 10.45 24.48
C THR A 448 23.40 10.43 22.98
N PRO A 449 24.12 11.44 22.45
CA PRO A 449 24.26 11.66 21.01
C PRO A 449 24.81 10.46 20.22
N ILE A 450 25.82 9.76 20.77
CA ILE A 450 26.43 8.59 20.11
C ILE A 450 25.44 7.44 20.06
N THR A 451 24.84 7.07 21.19
CA THR A 451 23.82 6.02 21.27
C THR A 451 22.64 6.33 20.36
N TRP A 452 22.26 7.60 20.26
CA TRP A 452 21.21 8.05 19.36
C TRP A 452 21.56 7.82 17.90
N LEU A 453 22.77 8.20 17.44
CA LEU A 453 23.22 7.96 16.07
C LEU A 453 23.29 6.46 15.72
N LEU A 454 23.76 5.62 16.65
CA LEU A 454 23.78 4.17 16.48
C LEU A 454 22.36 3.59 16.38
N THR A 455 21.44 4.09 17.22
CA THR A 455 20.03 3.69 17.17
C THR A 455 19.40 4.11 15.85
N TRP A 456 19.68 5.33 15.37
CA TRP A 456 19.24 5.81 14.06
C TRP A 456 19.76 4.95 12.92
N LEU A 457 21.05 4.60 12.92
CA LEU A 457 21.62 3.75 11.88
C LEU A 457 20.97 2.35 11.87
N ALA A 458 20.85 1.71 13.02
CA ALA A 458 20.25 0.37 13.13
C ALA A 458 18.78 0.34 12.70
N ILE A 459 17.97 1.30 13.16
CA ILE A 459 16.56 1.41 12.76
C ILE A 459 16.43 1.74 11.27
N SER A 460 17.29 2.60 10.74
CA SER A 460 17.28 2.96 9.32
C SER A 460 17.57 1.76 8.41
N ILE A 461 18.59 0.96 8.72
CA ILE A 461 18.91 -0.27 7.99
C ILE A 461 17.72 -1.25 8.08
N ALA A 462 17.20 -1.46 9.30
CA ALA A 462 16.07 -2.36 9.51
C ALA A 462 14.83 -1.94 8.71
N LEU A 463 14.45 -0.66 8.74
CA LEU A 463 13.27 -0.16 8.03
C LEU A 463 13.45 -0.12 6.52
N ILE A 464 14.66 0.18 6.01
CA ILE A 464 14.94 0.11 4.56
C ILE A 464 14.78 -1.34 4.07
N LEU A 465 15.33 -2.32 4.79
CA LEU A 465 15.16 -3.72 4.42
C LEU A 465 13.72 -4.20 4.60
N PHE A 466 13.05 -3.76 5.67
CA PHE A 466 11.66 -4.11 5.95
C PHE A 466 10.69 -3.61 4.89
N ALA A 467 10.83 -2.35 4.48
CA ALA A 467 10.04 -1.71 3.44
C ALA A 467 10.81 -0.52 2.82
N PRO A 468 11.50 -0.69 1.67
CA PRO A 468 12.42 0.31 1.11
C PRO A 468 11.80 1.69 0.91
N GLY A 469 10.53 1.72 0.46
CA GLY A 469 9.78 2.96 0.26
C GLY A 469 9.63 3.77 1.54
N GLN A 470 8.91 3.26 2.55
CA GLN A 470 8.70 4.00 3.80
C GLN A 470 9.96 4.09 4.67
N GLY A 471 10.86 3.10 4.62
CA GLY A 471 12.16 3.17 5.27
C GLY A 471 13.01 4.33 4.76
N GLY A 472 13.03 4.54 3.43
CA GLY A 472 13.68 5.72 2.83
C GLY A 472 13.05 7.05 3.30
N LEU A 473 11.71 7.12 3.39
CA LEU A 473 11.01 8.29 3.91
C LEU A 473 11.35 8.59 5.38
N PHE A 474 11.48 7.55 6.19
CA PHE A 474 11.92 7.66 7.58
C PHE A 474 13.33 8.24 7.68
N VAL A 475 14.28 7.75 6.86
CA VAL A 475 15.65 8.27 6.83
C VAL A 475 15.66 9.75 6.45
N ILE A 476 15.00 10.12 5.35
CA ILE A 476 15.01 11.51 4.85
C ILE A 476 14.36 12.47 5.85
N SER A 477 13.24 12.07 6.45
CA SER A 477 12.51 12.92 7.41
C SER A 477 13.22 13.13 8.74
N THR A 478 14.10 12.21 9.13
CA THR A 478 14.88 12.30 10.37
C THR A 478 16.24 12.99 10.20
N LEU A 479 16.67 13.29 8.96
CA LEU A 479 17.93 13.99 8.67
C LEU A 479 18.11 15.32 9.43
N PRO A 480 17.09 16.17 9.66
CA PRO A 480 17.27 17.38 10.46
C PRO A 480 17.76 17.09 11.89
N LEU A 481 17.27 16.02 12.51
CA LEU A 481 17.75 15.59 13.84
C LEU A 481 19.17 15.04 13.77
N VAL A 482 19.48 14.27 12.72
CA VAL A 482 20.85 13.74 12.50
C VAL A 482 21.85 14.87 12.34
N ALA A 483 21.53 15.88 11.53
CA ALA A 483 22.37 17.05 11.33
C ALA A 483 22.60 17.80 12.65
N PHE A 484 21.55 17.97 13.46
CA PHE A 484 21.64 18.62 14.77
C PHE A 484 22.52 17.84 15.76
N VAL A 485 22.31 16.54 15.92
CA VAL A 485 23.09 15.68 16.83
C VAL A 485 24.55 15.58 16.38
N SER A 486 24.78 15.43 15.07
CA SER A 486 26.14 15.38 14.50
C SER A 486 26.88 16.70 14.71
N TYR A 487 26.22 17.83 14.51
CA TYR A 487 26.79 19.15 14.79
C TYR A 487 27.16 19.34 16.26
N GLN A 488 26.31 18.89 17.19
CA GLN A 488 26.63 18.91 18.62
C GLN A 488 27.89 18.07 18.92
N LEU A 489 27.96 16.84 18.41
CA LEU A 489 29.11 15.95 18.62
C LEU A 489 30.42 16.46 18.02
N ILE A 490 30.37 17.05 16.83
CA ILE A 490 31.56 17.63 16.19
C ILE A 490 32.15 18.75 17.08
N ARG A 491 31.29 19.49 17.80
CA ARG A 491 31.73 20.55 18.71
C ARG A 491 32.11 20.08 20.10
N SER A 492 31.44 19.06 20.64
CA SER A 492 31.67 18.60 22.02
C SER A 492 32.72 17.50 22.12
N ASP A 493 32.70 16.49 21.24
CA ASP A 493 33.58 15.32 21.30
C ASP A 493 33.78 14.64 19.94
N ARG A 494 34.56 15.30 19.07
CA ARG A 494 34.91 14.79 17.74
C ARG A 494 35.66 13.45 17.80
N LYS A 495 36.45 13.20 18.86
CA LYS A 495 37.24 11.97 18.99
C LYS A 495 36.35 10.77 19.25
N ALA A 496 35.36 10.89 20.15
CA ALA A 496 34.41 9.82 20.41
C ALA A 496 33.52 9.53 19.20
N LEU A 497 33.12 10.55 18.43
CA LEU A 497 32.42 10.37 17.16
C LEU A 497 33.27 9.55 16.16
N MET A 498 34.54 9.92 15.97
CA MET A 498 35.44 9.22 15.04
C MET A 498 35.70 7.77 15.48
N ARG A 499 35.96 7.54 16.78
CA ARG A 499 36.13 6.19 17.33
C ARG A 499 34.89 5.34 17.11
N THR A 500 33.70 5.89 17.37
CA THR A 500 32.45 5.16 17.16
C THR A 500 32.21 4.86 15.69
N ALA A 501 32.48 5.81 14.80
CA ALA A 501 32.37 5.60 13.36
C ALA A 501 33.28 4.45 12.88
N ILE A 502 34.54 4.41 13.35
CA ILE A 502 35.48 3.33 13.04
C ILE A 502 34.97 1.98 13.57
N VAL A 503 34.56 1.92 14.84
CA VAL A 503 34.05 0.67 15.45
C VAL A 503 32.80 0.18 14.71
N THR A 504 31.90 1.10 14.37
CA THR A 504 30.67 0.78 13.61
C THR A 504 31.00 0.28 12.22
N ALA A 505 31.96 0.90 11.53
CA ALA A 505 32.43 0.44 10.24
C ALA A 505 33.06 -0.96 10.33
N ILE A 506 33.87 -1.24 11.35
CA ILE A 506 34.44 -2.59 11.57
C ILE A 506 33.33 -3.62 11.82
N ILE A 507 32.35 -3.31 12.68
CA ILE A 507 31.21 -4.20 12.94
C ILE A 507 30.43 -4.44 11.65
N PHE A 508 30.16 -3.40 10.88
CA PHE A 508 29.47 -3.51 9.60
C PHE A 508 30.27 -4.38 8.61
N CYS A 509 31.59 -4.21 8.51
CA CYS A 509 32.45 -5.06 7.70
C CYS A 509 32.42 -6.52 8.15
N ILE A 510 32.46 -6.78 9.45
CA ILE A 510 32.34 -8.15 10.00
C ILE A 510 30.98 -8.75 9.63
N ILE A 511 29.89 -8.00 9.81
CA ILE A 511 28.54 -8.47 9.47
C ILE A 511 28.41 -8.72 7.96
N ALA A 512 28.96 -7.84 7.11
CA ALA A 512 28.97 -8.01 5.66
C ALA A 512 29.84 -9.22 5.21
N LEU A 513 30.90 -9.55 5.95
CA LEU A 513 31.70 -10.75 5.69
C LEU A 513 30.98 -12.04 6.13
N LEU A 514 30.17 -11.98 7.19
CA LEU A 514 29.49 -13.15 7.76
C LEU A 514 28.07 -13.37 7.21
N THR A 515 27.46 -12.34 6.61
CA THR A 515 26.07 -12.34 6.17
C THR A 515 25.92 -11.50 4.90
N PRO A 516 24.92 -11.75 4.04
CA PRO A 516 24.70 -10.98 2.82
C PRO A 516 24.03 -9.61 3.08
N LEU A 517 24.23 -9.01 4.27
CA LEU A 517 23.54 -7.80 4.67
C LEU A 517 23.85 -6.60 3.76
N ASP A 518 25.09 -6.49 3.30
CA ASP A 518 25.54 -5.46 2.37
C ASP A 518 24.87 -5.61 1.00
N GLU A 519 24.82 -6.84 0.47
CA GLU A 519 24.10 -7.15 -0.78
C GLU A 519 22.61 -6.84 -0.66
N MET A 520 21.98 -7.24 0.45
CA MET A 520 20.57 -6.96 0.73
C MET A 520 20.31 -5.46 0.81
N LEU A 521 21.17 -4.70 1.50
CA LEU A 521 20.98 -3.26 1.70
C LEU A 521 21.17 -2.49 0.39
N LEU A 522 22.23 -2.78 -0.35
CA LEU A 522 22.48 -2.16 -1.66
C LEU A 522 21.38 -2.54 -2.65
N GLY A 523 20.94 -3.80 -2.64
CA GLY A 523 19.82 -4.29 -3.44
C GLY A 523 18.51 -3.58 -3.11
N ALA A 524 18.20 -3.38 -1.82
CA ALA A 524 16.99 -2.69 -1.36
C ALA A 524 16.98 -1.20 -1.77
N ILE A 525 18.11 -0.51 -1.65
CA ILE A 525 18.26 0.89 -2.08
C ILE A 525 18.10 1.00 -3.60
N ARG A 526 18.77 0.12 -4.36
CA ARG A 526 18.63 0.02 -5.83
C ARG A 526 17.17 -0.20 -6.22
N TYR A 527 16.51 -1.18 -5.61
CA TYR A 527 15.11 -1.51 -5.87
C TYR A 527 14.20 -0.32 -5.57
N GLY A 528 14.38 0.36 -4.43
CA GLY A 528 13.61 1.55 -4.07
C GLY A 528 13.79 2.70 -5.07
N ALA A 529 15.02 2.94 -5.54
CA ALA A 529 15.32 3.97 -6.53
C ALA A 529 14.69 3.66 -7.90
N GLU A 530 14.84 2.43 -8.39
CA GLU A 530 14.28 1.98 -9.67
C GLU A 530 12.75 2.03 -9.66
N GLN A 531 12.10 1.51 -8.61
CA GLN A 531 10.64 1.45 -8.51
C GLN A 531 9.98 2.82 -8.28
N SER A 532 10.57 3.68 -7.44
CA SER A 532 9.98 4.99 -7.12
C SER A 532 9.86 5.90 -8.35
N SER A 533 10.77 5.77 -9.32
CA SER A 533 10.79 6.60 -10.54
C SER A 533 9.63 6.32 -11.51
N LEU A 534 9.08 5.10 -11.52
CA LEU A 534 8.07 4.65 -12.48
C LEU A 534 6.72 4.33 -11.83
N ASN A 535 6.65 4.26 -10.50
CA ASN A 535 5.45 3.79 -9.81
C ASN A 535 4.19 4.59 -10.18
N SER A 536 4.32 5.91 -10.36
CA SER A 536 3.18 6.77 -10.72
C SER A 536 2.79 6.71 -12.19
N THR A 537 3.71 6.35 -13.09
CA THR A 537 3.44 6.23 -14.52
C THR A 537 2.92 4.84 -14.89
N ALA A 538 3.46 3.80 -14.25
CA ALA A 538 3.11 2.40 -14.52
C ALA A 538 1.83 1.95 -13.81
N TYR A 539 1.52 2.51 -12.63
CA TYR A 539 0.38 2.08 -11.81
C TYR A 539 -0.59 3.20 -11.44
N GLY A 540 -0.35 4.43 -11.89
CA GLY A 540 -1.21 5.55 -11.56
C GLY A 540 -2.55 5.49 -12.29
N VAL A 541 -3.60 5.97 -11.62
CA VAL A 541 -4.95 6.20 -12.16
C VAL A 541 -5.34 7.63 -11.85
N GLU A 542 -5.89 8.38 -12.81
CA GLU A 542 -6.32 9.77 -12.62
C GLU A 542 -7.24 9.92 -11.40
N TRP A 543 -7.02 10.97 -10.60
CA TRP A 543 -7.79 11.20 -9.37
C TRP A 543 -9.30 11.12 -9.59
N PHE A 544 -9.81 11.80 -10.62
CA PHE A 544 -11.25 11.88 -10.88
C PHE A 544 -11.88 10.52 -11.25
N LYS A 545 -11.09 9.53 -11.68
CA LYS A 545 -11.58 8.18 -12.01
C LYS A 545 -11.61 7.25 -10.80
N SER A 546 -10.97 7.64 -9.70
CA SER A 546 -10.91 6.85 -8.46
C SER A 546 -12.13 7.01 -7.53
N ARG A 547 -13.27 7.46 -8.05
CA ARG A 547 -14.43 7.85 -7.21
C ARG A 547 -15.01 6.63 -6.50
N GLY A 548 -15.19 6.74 -5.19
CA GLY A 548 -15.91 5.74 -4.38
C GLY A 548 -17.42 6.00 -4.25
N SER A 549 -17.89 7.20 -4.66
CA SER A 549 -19.30 7.57 -4.65
C SER A 549 -19.73 8.21 -5.97
N GLN A 550 -20.92 7.84 -6.42
CA GLN A 550 -21.57 8.35 -7.64
C GLN A 550 -22.38 9.64 -7.37
N SER A 551 -22.65 10.00 -6.12
CA SER A 551 -23.48 11.16 -5.77
C SER A 551 -22.63 12.42 -5.55
N PHE A 552 -23.05 13.52 -6.18
CA PHE A 552 -22.41 14.84 -6.05
C PHE A 552 -22.35 15.36 -4.60
N LEU A 553 -23.27 14.93 -3.72
CA LEU A 553 -23.34 15.38 -2.33
C LEU A 553 -22.40 14.61 -1.39
N THR A 554 -22.21 13.32 -1.62
CA THR A 554 -21.32 12.47 -0.79
C THR A 554 -19.90 12.40 -1.32
N TYR A 555 -19.69 12.73 -2.61
CA TYR A 555 -18.37 12.74 -3.24
C TYR A 555 -17.37 13.72 -2.59
N PRO A 556 -17.70 15.01 -2.33
CA PRO A 556 -16.77 15.93 -1.68
C PRO A 556 -16.37 15.49 -0.26
N LEU A 557 -17.31 14.88 0.47
CA LEU A 557 -17.06 14.39 1.82
C LEU A 557 -16.17 13.14 1.81
N TRP A 558 -16.46 12.21 0.91
CA TRP A 558 -15.62 11.04 0.67
C TRP A 558 -14.19 11.45 0.35
N GLU A 559 -14.02 12.41 -0.56
CA GLU A 559 -12.69 12.96 -0.91
C GLU A 559 -12.04 13.69 0.27
N PHE A 560 -12.82 14.41 1.10
CA PHE A 560 -12.29 15.04 2.31
C PHE A 560 -11.75 14.02 3.31
N VAL A 561 -12.51 12.95 3.62
CA VAL A 561 -12.03 11.89 4.52
C VAL A 561 -10.78 11.25 3.96
N ARG A 562 -10.84 10.89 2.68
CA ARG A 562 -9.72 10.25 1.98
C ARG A 562 -8.48 11.14 1.92
N THR A 563 -8.60 12.47 2.05
CA THR A 563 -7.47 13.42 2.05
C THR A 563 -7.21 14.13 3.38
N ALA A 564 -7.91 13.74 4.46
CA ALA A 564 -7.83 14.44 5.75
C ALA A 564 -6.43 14.39 6.39
N TRP A 565 -5.56 13.46 5.99
CA TRP A 565 -4.14 13.49 6.41
C TRP A 565 -3.43 14.81 6.06
N ILE A 566 -3.83 15.48 4.98
CA ILE A 566 -3.25 16.77 4.58
C ILE A 566 -3.61 17.85 5.61
N VAL A 567 -4.85 17.84 6.08
CA VAL A 567 -5.30 18.72 7.17
C VAL A 567 -4.51 18.42 8.45
N GLY A 568 -4.29 17.14 8.76
CA GLY A 568 -3.41 16.73 9.86
C GLY A 568 -1.98 17.27 9.72
N SER A 569 -1.41 17.20 8.51
CA SER A 569 -0.07 17.71 8.18
C SER A 569 0.04 19.22 8.40
N VAL A 570 -0.96 19.96 7.91
CA VAL A 570 -1.08 21.42 8.11
C VAL A 570 -1.20 21.76 9.59
N ALA A 571 -2.02 21.03 10.34
CA ALA A 571 -2.17 21.23 11.79
C ALA A 571 -0.84 21.03 12.53
N ILE A 572 -0.06 20.00 12.18
CA ILE A 572 1.28 19.77 12.74
C ILE A 572 2.23 20.91 12.38
N GLY A 573 2.25 21.35 11.11
CA GLY A 573 3.08 22.48 10.67
C GLY A 573 2.77 23.79 11.40
N LEU A 574 1.49 24.08 11.64
CA LEU A 574 1.07 25.22 12.46
C LEU A 574 1.55 25.12 13.91
N LEU A 575 1.49 23.93 14.51
CA LEU A 575 2.02 23.72 15.86
C LEU A 575 3.55 23.91 15.93
N ILE A 576 4.29 23.44 14.92
CA ILE A 576 5.73 23.69 14.78
C ILE A 576 6.02 25.19 14.69
N TYR A 577 5.33 25.90 13.80
CA TYR A 577 5.45 27.34 13.68
C TYR A 577 5.20 28.03 15.02
N ARG A 578 4.14 27.62 15.72
CA ARG A 578 3.78 28.17 17.04
C ARG A 578 4.90 28.01 18.07
N VAL A 579 5.47 26.81 18.19
CA VAL A 579 6.51 26.53 19.18
C VAL A 579 7.79 27.30 18.87
N LEU A 580 8.21 27.34 17.61
CA LEU A 580 9.44 28.00 17.18
C LEU A 580 9.37 29.53 17.24
N VAL A 581 8.22 30.11 16.88
CA VAL A 581 8.07 31.57 16.74
C VAL A 581 7.43 32.21 17.96
N GLU A 582 6.39 31.60 18.53
CA GLU A 582 5.65 32.17 19.68
C GLU A 582 6.27 31.81 21.04
N LYS A 583 7.32 30.98 21.08
CA LYS A 583 8.09 30.61 22.28
C LYS A 583 7.21 30.24 23.49
N LYS A 584 6.23 29.37 23.27
CA LYS A 584 5.37 28.86 24.34
C LYS A 584 6.13 28.02 25.37
N SER A 585 5.56 27.91 26.57
CA SER A 585 6.01 27.06 27.69
C SER A 585 5.82 25.55 27.46
N ILE A 586 5.91 25.09 26.21
CA ILE A 586 5.93 23.66 25.89
C ILE A 586 7.38 23.19 25.98
N ASP A 587 7.60 21.92 26.36
CA ASP A 587 8.90 21.29 26.18
C ASP A 587 9.25 21.24 24.69
N THR A 588 9.91 22.30 24.24
CA THR A 588 10.23 22.56 22.84
C THR A 588 11.07 21.44 22.25
N ALA A 589 11.99 20.86 23.03
CA ALA A 589 12.85 19.79 22.56
C ALA A 589 12.06 18.50 22.32
N SER A 590 11.21 18.12 23.29
CA SER A 590 10.32 16.96 23.15
C SER A 590 9.37 17.14 21.97
N PHE A 591 8.65 18.26 21.90
CA PHE A 591 7.70 18.50 20.82
C PHE A 591 8.35 18.47 19.42
N LEU A 592 9.51 19.12 19.23
CA LEU A 592 10.18 19.16 17.91
C LEU A 592 10.76 17.82 17.49
N ALA A 593 11.24 17.00 18.43
CA ALA A 593 11.78 15.67 18.14
C ALA A 593 10.75 14.74 17.48
N TYR A 594 9.46 14.89 17.80
CA TYR A 594 8.37 14.15 17.16
C TYR A 594 7.78 14.88 15.96
N SER A 595 7.44 16.16 16.12
CA SER A 595 6.63 16.89 15.14
C SER A 595 7.37 17.14 13.81
N VAL A 596 8.68 17.43 13.84
CA VAL A 596 9.44 17.72 12.61
C VAL A 596 9.55 16.50 11.70
N PRO A 597 10.00 15.31 12.17
CA PRO A 597 10.02 14.11 11.34
C PRO A 597 8.61 13.71 10.86
N ILE A 598 7.60 13.78 11.73
CA ILE A 598 6.22 13.44 11.36
C ILE A 598 5.71 14.37 10.25
N PHE A 599 5.91 15.69 10.39
CA PHE A 599 5.54 16.66 9.36
C PHE A 599 6.23 16.35 8.02
N LEU A 600 7.55 16.11 8.04
CA LEU A 600 8.30 15.78 6.83
C LEU A 600 7.84 14.46 6.19
N ILE A 601 7.60 13.41 6.98
CA ILE A 601 7.04 12.15 6.46
C ILE A 601 5.71 12.40 5.75
N THR A 602 4.81 13.15 6.38
CA THR A 602 3.50 13.41 5.77
C THR A 602 3.61 14.14 4.43
N LEU A 603 4.53 15.10 4.30
CA LEU A 603 4.78 15.77 3.01
C LEU A 603 5.41 14.83 1.97
N LEU A 604 6.40 14.02 2.38
CA LEU A 604 7.09 13.09 1.48
C LEU A 604 6.21 11.90 1.06
N LEU A 605 5.09 11.65 1.74
CA LEU A 605 4.10 10.64 1.36
C LEU A 605 3.19 11.08 0.21
N ILE A 606 3.16 12.37 -0.18
CA ILE A 606 2.33 12.88 -1.28
C ILE A 606 2.52 12.06 -2.58
N PRO A 607 3.75 11.84 -3.09
CA PRO A 607 3.96 11.10 -4.34
C PRO A 607 3.50 9.64 -4.23
N ARG A 608 3.69 9.00 -3.07
CA ARG A 608 3.28 7.61 -2.84
C ARG A 608 1.76 7.45 -2.75
N SER A 609 1.10 8.36 -2.04
CA SER A 609 -0.34 8.26 -1.74
C SER A 609 -1.20 8.65 -2.94
N VAL A 610 -0.77 9.67 -3.70
CA VAL A 610 -1.50 10.20 -4.87
C VAL A 610 -1.06 9.57 -6.18
N GLY A 611 0.19 9.09 -6.24
CA GLY A 611 0.75 8.53 -7.46
C GLY A 611 0.13 7.21 -7.88
N ARG A 612 -0.39 6.44 -6.93
CA ARG A 612 -1.12 5.20 -7.17
C ARG A 612 -2.41 5.21 -6.34
N ILE A 613 -3.49 5.66 -6.97
CA ILE A 613 -4.84 5.66 -6.38
C ILE A 613 -5.59 4.47 -6.95
N ASP A 614 -6.11 3.62 -6.07
CA ASP A 614 -6.91 2.47 -6.46
C ASP A 614 -8.39 2.90 -6.69
N PRO A 615 -9.05 2.45 -7.76
CA PRO A 615 -10.43 2.84 -8.05
C PRO A 615 -11.44 2.25 -7.05
N GLY A 616 -12.57 2.95 -6.85
CA GLY A 616 -13.73 2.43 -6.12
C GLY A 616 -13.56 2.21 -4.62
N SER A 617 -12.46 2.66 -3.99
CA SER A 617 -12.20 2.47 -2.56
C SER A 617 -11.52 3.68 -1.90
N MET A 618 -11.30 3.60 -0.58
CA MET A 618 -10.49 4.57 0.16
C MET A 618 -9.05 4.67 -0.37
N SER A 619 -8.54 3.63 -1.06
CA SER A 619 -7.22 3.57 -1.69
C SER A 619 -6.05 3.91 -0.75
N ARG A 620 -4.85 4.09 -1.31
CA ARG A 620 -3.66 4.56 -0.56
C ARG A 620 -3.87 5.92 0.13
N LEU A 621 -4.69 6.80 -0.42
CA LEU A 621 -5.00 8.10 0.20
C LEU A 621 -5.69 7.92 1.56
N GLY A 622 -6.72 7.08 1.63
CA GLY A 622 -7.44 6.78 2.87
C GLY A 622 -6.59 5.99 3.85
N ASN A 623 -5.71 5.11 3.40
CA ASN A 623 -4.73 4.44 4.26
C ASN A 623 -3.79 5.46 4.94
N THR A 624 -3.31 6.45 4.19
CA THR A 624 -2.50 7.55 4.74
C THR A 624 -3.32 8.40 5.72
N THR A 625 -4.61 8.68 5.45
CA THR A 625 -5.52 9.29 6.44
C THR A 625 -5.58 8.47 7.72
N ALA A 626 -5.79 7.16 7.63
CA ALA A 626 -5.88 6.31 8.80
C ALA A 626 -4.58 6.37 9.62
N TRP A 627 -3.43 6.28 8.98
CA TRP A 627 -2.13 6.38 9.66
C TRP A 627 -1.93 7.73 10.34
N VAL A 628 -2.24 8.84 9.67
CA VAL A 628 -2.07 10.18 10.25
C VAL A 628 -3.07 10.44 11.37
N ILE A 629 -4.36 10.20 11.16
CA ILE A 629 -5.42 10.56 12.10
C ILE A 629 -5.45 9.60 13.30
N CYS A 630 -5.25 8.30 13.08
CA CYS A 630 -5.34 7.31 14.16
C CYS A 630 -4.03 7.17 14.95
N LEU A 631 -2.88 7.55 14.37
CA LEU A 631 -1.57 7.26 14.97
C LEU A 631 -0.65 8.49 15.09
N LEU A 632 -0.27 9.14 13.99
CA LEU A 632 0.76 10.20 14.03
C LEU A 632 0.28 11.51 14.67
N LEU A 633 -0.92 12.00 14.30
CA LEU A 633 -1.50 13.23 14.83
C LEU A 633 -1.78 13.14 16.34
N PRO A 634 -2.37 12.04 16.88
CA PRO A 634 -2.51 11.86 18.33
C PRO A 634 -1.19 12.00 19.09
N ILE A 635 -0.09 11.47 18.56
CA ILE A 635 1.24 11.59 19.18
C ILE A 635 1.63 13.06 19.31
N VAL A 636 1.54 13.83 18.23
CA VAL A 636 1.90 15.25 18.24
C VAL A 636 0.97 16.05 19.16
N LEU A 637 -0.35 15.82 19.10
CA LEU A 637 -1.32 16.56 19.92
C LEU A 637 -1.14 16.29 21.42
N LEU A 638 -0.95 15.03 21.82
CA LEU A 638 -0.81 14.68 23.24
C LEU A 638 0.50 15.19 23.85
N ILE A 639 1.54 15.39 23.02
CA ILE A 639 2.80 16.03 23.44
C ILE A 639 2.67 17.55 23.47
N ALA A 640 1.96 18.15 22.50
CA ALA A 640 1.82 19.60 22.38
C ALA A 640 0.93 20.25 23.43
N PHE A 641 -0.02 19.50 24.01
CA PHE A 641 -1.06 20.03 24.88
C PHE A 641 -0.98 19.53 26.33
N GLU A 642 -1.29 20.43 27.25
CA GLU A 642 -1.33 20.16 28.70
C GLU A 642 -2.36 19.09 29.08
N GLN A 643 -2.15 18.47 30.26
CA GLN A 643 -2.93 17.33 30.76
C GLN A 643 -4.45 17.58 30.75
N LYS A 644 -4.90 18.81 31.02
CA LYS A 644 -6.32 19.21 31.03
C LYS A 644 -7.02 19.06 29.68
N ARG A 645 -6.26 19.13 28.57
CA ARG A 645 -6.80 19.04 27.20
C ARG A 645 -6.73 17.64 26.60
N LYS A 646 -5.93 16.75 27.19
CA LYS A 646 -5.74 15.38 26.69
C LYS A 646 -7.04 14.58 26.59
N PRO A 647 -8.00 14.64 27.54
CA PRO A 647 -9.27 13.92 27.39
C PRO A 647 -10.05 14.36 26.15
N LEU A 648 -10.12 15.66 25.87
CA LEU A 648 -10.78 16.19 24.67
C LEU A 648 -10.08 15.70 23.40
N ILE A 649 -8.74 15.71 23.39
CA ILE A 649 -7.95 15.19 22.26
C ILE A 649 -8.26 13.71 22.03
N LEU A 650 -8.28 12.89 23.09
CA LEU A 650 -8.58 11.46 22.98
C LEU A 650 -10.00 11.20 22.47
N ILE A 651 -10.99 12.00 22.89
CA ILE A 651 -12.36 11.93 22.37
C ILE A 651 -12.39 12.29 20.88
N SER A 652 -11.72 13.37 20.48
CA SER A 652 -11.63 13.76 19.06
C SER A 652 -10.93 12.69 18.22
N VAL A 653 -9.85 12.09 18.73
CA VAL A 653 -9.12 11.00 18.08
C VAL A 653 -9.99 9.75 17.96
N ALA A 654 -10.71 9.38 19.02
CA ALA A 654 -11.65 8.25 18.97
C ALA A 654 -12.75 8.47 17.93
N LEU A 655 -13.32 9.68 17.86
CA LEU A 655 -14.36 10.02 16.89
C LEU A 655 -13.83 10.00 15.45
N LEU A 656 -12.77 10.77 15.17
CA LEU A 656 -12.21 10.89 13.83
C LEU A 656 -11.59 9.57 13.35
N GLY A 657 -10.83 8.91 14.23
CA GLY A 657 -10.25 7.61 13.96
C GLY A 657 -11.33 6.54 13.76
N GLY A 658 -12.42 6.58 14.53
CA GLY A 658 -13.56 5.68 14.36
C GLY A 658 -14.22 5.82 12.99
N ILE A 659 -14.42 7.05 12.51
CA ILE A 659 -14.97 7.33 11.17
C ILE A 659 -14.05 6.77 10.09
N VAL A 660 -12.76 7.12 10.13
CA VAL A 660 -11.78 6.70 9.11
C VAL A 660 -11.61 5.18 9.08
N SER A 661 -11.55 4.55 10.25
CA SER A 661 -11.30 3.11 10.37
C SER A 661 -12.53 2.29 9.99
N SER A 662 -13.72 2.77 10.34
CA SER A 662 -14.97 2.14 9.92
C SER A 662 -15.14 2.18 8.41
N ALA A 663 -14.72 3.26 7.74
CA ALA A 663 -14.75 3.37 6.29
C ALA A 663 -13.75 2.46 5.56
N LEU A 664 -12.76 1.89 6.27
CA LEU A 664 -11.75 1.00 5.69
C LEU A 664 -12.07 -0.50 5.92
N GLN A 665 -12.35 -0.89 7.16
CA GLN A 665 -12.51 -2.31 7.54
C GLN A 665 -13.62 -2.55 8.57
N GLY A 666 -14.34 -1.51 9.02
CA GLY A 666 -15.26 -1.59 10.17
C GLY A 666 -14.51 -1.67 11.50
N LEU A 667 -15.13 -1.18 12.58
CA LEU A 667 -14.66 -1.50 13.94
C LEU A 667 -15.19 -2.89 14.34
N PRO A 668 -14.41 -3.71 15.07
CA PRO A 668 -14.88 -5.00 15.57
C PRO A 668 -16.13 -4.81 16.43
N SER A 669 -17.23 -5.50 16.09
CA SER A 669 -18.46 -5.44 16.87
C SER A 669 -18.33 -6.23 18.16
N PHE A 670 -19.08 -5.84 19.19
CA PHE A 670 -19.17 -6.64 20.42
C PHE A 670 -19.71 -8.05 20.13
N GLU A 671 -20.59 -8.19 19.13
CA GLU A 671 -21.07 -9.48 18.64
C GLU A 671 -19.91 -10.39 18.19
N LEU A 672 -18.94 -9.86 17.42
CA LEU A 672 -17.77 -10.62 17.00
C LEU A 672 -16.94 -11.07 18.22
N ALA A 673 -16.79 -10.19 19.21
CA ALA A 673 -16.09 -10.49 20.45
C ALA A 673 -16.79 -11.56 21.31
N VAL A 674 -18.10 -11.79 21.16
CA VAL A 674 -18.83 -12.85 21.87
C VAL A 674 -18.88 -14.14 21.03
N ARG A 675 -18.85 -14.04 19.69
CA ARG A 675 -18.84 -15.18 18.77
C ARG A 675 -17.49 -15.89 18.72
N GLN A 676 -16.38 -15.14 18.76
CA GLN A 676 -15.00 -15.65 18.67
C GLN A 676 -14.72 -16.91 19.53
N PRO A 677 -15.11 -17.00 20.82
CA PRO A 677 -14.94 -18.18 21.67
C PRO A 677 -15.73 -19.42 21.25
N VAL A 678 -16.88 -19.22 20.60
CA VAL A 678 -17.86 -20.28 20.30
C VAL A 678 -17.72 -20.79 18.86
N GLU A 679 -17.34 -19.90 17.95
CA GLU A 679 -17.34 -20.16 16.52
C GLU A 679 -16.39 -21.30 16.14
N ALA A 680 -16.98 -22.39 15.66
CA ALA A 680 -16.30 -23.47 14.95
C ALA A 680 -16.72 -23.43 13.49
N ILE A 681 -15.76 -23.55 12.58
CA ILE A 681 -16.02 -23.47 11.14
C ILE A 681 -16.61 -24.79 10.68
N ASN A 682 -17.87 -24.78 10.24
CA ASN A 682 -18.50 -25.98 9.70
C ASN A 682 -17.91 -26.31 8.34
N VAL A 683 -17.30 -27.49 8.23
CA VAL A 683 -16.66 -27.99 7.00
C VAL A 683 -17.44 -29.11 6.33
N THR A 684 -18.63 -29.43 6.83
CA THR A 684 -19.48 -30.49 6.28
C THR A 684 -19.86 -30.17 4.83
N GLY A 685 -19.58 -31.10 3.91
CA GLY A 685 -19.86 -30.92 2.47
C GLY A 685 -18.82 -30.11 1.70
N MET A 686 -17.71 -29.67 2.34
CA MET A 686 -16.62 -29.00 1.63
C MET A 686 -15.64 -29.99 1.02
N ASN A 687 -15.19 -29.71 -0.20
CA ASN A 687 -14.23 -30.54 -0.94
C ASN A 687 -12.80 -30.05 -0.69
N PHE A 688 -12.05 -30.78 0.13
CA PHE A 688 -10.63 -30.53 0.37
C PHE A 688 -9.77 -31.29 -0.64
N VAL A 689 -8.83 -30.59 -1.27
CA VAL A 689 -7.79 -31.19 -2.10
C VAL A 689 -6.65 -31.62 -1.19
N ASP A 690 -6.13 -32.84 -1.37
CA ASP A 690 -4.91 -33.30 -0.69
C ASP A 690 -3.72 -33.23 -1.65
N GLY A 691 -2.89 -32.21 -1.48
CA GLY A 691 -1.71 -31.97 -2.31
C GLY A 691 -0.75 -33.16 -2.42
N ASN A 692 -0.63 -33.99 -1.36
CA ASN A 692 0.28 -35.14 -1.35
C ASN A 692 -0.13 -36.19 -2.38
N ARG A 693 -1.45 -36.38 -2.60
CA ARG A 693 -1.98 -37.34 -3.59
C ARG A 693 -1.58 -37.00 -5.02
N PHE A 694 -1.33 -35.72 -5.29
CA PHE A 694 -0.94 -35.22 -6.61
C PHE A 694 0.56 -34.84 -6.67
N GLY A 695 1.33 -35.23 -5.65
CA GLY A 695 2.75 -34.91 -5.48
C GLY A 695 3.06 -33.42 -5.32
N MET A 696 2.06 -32.59 -5.02
CA MET A 696 2.19 -31.14 -4.77
C MET A 696 2.03 -30.90 -3.26
N PRO A 697 2.98 -31.35 -2.42
CA PRO A 697 2.85 -31.32 -0.97
C PRO A 697 2.62 -29.90 -0.42
N GLY A 698 3.13 -28.87 -1.12
CA GLY A 698 2.92 -27.47 -0.77
C GLY A 698 1.46 -27.02 -0.75
N LEU A 699 0.54 -27.68 -1.47
CA LEU A 699 -0.90 -27.37 -1.41
C LEU A 699 -1.53 -27.81 -0.07
N ASN A 700 -1.11 -28.97 0.46
CA ASN A 700 -1.72 -29.68 1.59
C ASN A 700 -3.27 -29.76 1.47
N LYS A 701 -3.99 -29.92 2.59
CA LYS A 701 -5.45 -29.93 2.70
C LYS A 701 -5.99 -28.51 2.64
N GLY A 702 -6.46 -28.09 1.48
CA GLY A 702 -7.07 -26.77 1.27
C GLY A 702 -8.23 -26.83 0.28
N ILE A 703 -9.06 -25.78 0.28
CA ILE A 703 -10.05 -25.58 -0.79
C ILE A 703 -9.30 -24.92 -1.95
N VAL A 704 -9.35 -25.56 -3.11
CA VAL A 704 -8.75 -25.05 -4.36
C VAL A 704 -9.87 -24.93 -5.38
N GLU A 705 -9.87 -23.83 -6.13
CA GLU A 705 -10.82 -23.66 -7.23
C GLU A 705 -10.63 -24.79 -8.27
N PRO A 706 -11.70 -25.42 -8.78
CA PRO A 706 -11.59 -26.54 -9.72
C PRO A 706 -10.73 -26.22 -10.95
N ASP A 707 -10.87 -25.02 -11.52
CA ASP A 707 -10.10 -24.59 -12.69
C ASP A 707 -8.61 -24.40 -12.36
N GLN A 708 -8.31 -23.85 -11.18
CA GLN A 708 -6.93 -23.73 -10.69
C GLN A 708 -6.31 -25.13 -10.48
N LEU A 709 -7.04 -26.05 -9.84
CA LEU A 709 -6.57 -27.41 -9.61
C LEU A 709 -6.33 -28.15 -10.92
N ASN A 710 -7.31 -28.14 -11.83
CA ASN A 710 -7.21 -28.80 -13.13
C ASN A 710 -5.97 -28.28 -13.88
N ARG A 711 -5.78 -26.95 -13.92
CA ARG A 711 -4.60 -26.34 -14.53
C ARG A 711 -3.28 -26.85 -13.92
N LEU A 712 -3.17 -26.92 -12.58
CA LEU A 712 -1.96 -27.43 -11.92
C LEU A 712 -1.73 -28.92 -12.23
N LEU A 713 -2.79 -29.73 -12.23
CA LEU A 713 -2.74 -31.16 -12.54
C LEU A 713 -2.35 -31.42 -14.00
N THR A 714 -2.73 -30.56 -14.94
CA THR A 714 -2.28 -30.65 -16.33
C THR A 714 -0.86 -30.14 -16.49
N LEU A 715 -0.50 -29.00 -15.88
CA LEU A 715 0.81 -28.37 -16.09
C LEU A 715 1.96 -29.19 -15.52
N LYS A 716 1.78 -29.78 -14.34
CA LYS A 716 2.84 -30.50 -13.64
C LYS A 716 3.46 -31.66 -14.45
N PRO A 717 2.68 -32.63 -14.97
CA PRO A 717 3.26 -33.71 -15.77
C PRO A 717 3.91 -33.19 -17.06
N LEU A 718 3.37 -32.12 -17.66
CA LEU A 718 3.97 -31.48 -18.83
C LEU A 718 5.38 -30.94 -18.53
N LEU A 719 5.53 -30.20 -17.43
CA LEU A 719 6.83 -29.68 -17.02
C LEU A 719 7.80 -30.80 -16.63
N ASN A 720 7.34 -31.80 -15.88
CA ASN A 720 8.17 -32.96 -15.49
C ASN A 720 8.70 -33.75 -16.69
N GLY A 721 7.99 -33.75 -17.82
CA GLY A 721 8.46 -34.39 -19.06
C GLY A 721 9.48 -33.57 -19.85
N LEU A 722 9.54 -32.25 -19.61
CA LEU A 722 10.35 -31.32 -20.39
C LEU A 722 11.59 -30.80 -19.64
N ILE A 723 11.55 -30.78 -18.32
CA ILE A 723 12.55 -30.17 -17.44
C ILE A 723 13.32 -31.27 -16.69
N ASP A 724 14.65 -31.24 -16.78
CA ASP A 724 15.52 -32.15 -16.03
C ASP A 724 15.65 -31.72 -14.56
N SER A 725 16.09 -32.63 -13.69
CA SER A 725 16.35 -32.31 -12.28
C SER A 725 17.37 -31.18 -12.15
N GLY A 726 17.03 -30.13 -11.40
CA GLY A 726 17.86 -28.94 -11.22
C GLY A 726 17.64 -27.82 -12.25
N GLU A 727 16.88 -28.08 -13.31
CA GLU A 727 16.41 -27.04 -14.24
C GLU A 727 15.11 -26.38 -13.71
N THR A 728 14.69 -25.29 -14.35
CA THR A 728 13.43 -24.59 -14.06
C THR A 728 12.78 -24.04 -15.35
N TYR A 729 11.62 -23.43 -15.25
CA TYR A 729 10.91 -22.76 -16.35
C TYR A 729 10.75 -21.26 -16.09
N LEU A 730 10.55 -20.50 -17.16
CA LEU A 730 10.18 -19.08 -17.09
C LEU A 730 8.66 -18.93 -17.21
N ASP A 731 8.03 -18.28 -16.24
CA ASP A 731 6.61 -17.94 -16.31
C ASP A 731 6.39 -16.51 -16.85
N LEU A 732 5.84 -16.38 -18.06
CA LEU A 732 5.41 -15.11 -18.65
C LEU A 732 3.90 -14.84 -18.53
N SER A 733 3.15 -15.76 -17.91
CA SER A 733 1.71 -15.67 -17.70
C SER A 733 1.30 -14.88 -16.44
N ASN A 734 2.28 -14.35 -15.69
CA ASN A 734 2.14 -13.63 -14.41
C ASN A 734 1.63 -14.48 -13.24
N ARG A 735 1.69 -15.81 -13.32
CA ARG A 735 1.16 -16.72 -12.29
C ARG A 735 2.24 -17.24 -11.34
N GLY A 736 2.90 -16.32 -10.64
CA GLY A 736 4.09 -16.60 -9.82
C GLY A 736 3.92 -17.67 -8.73
N ALA A 737 2.75 -17.77 -8.09
CA ALA A 737 2.50 -18.80 -7.06
C ALA A 737 2.67 -20.24 -7.58
N GLN A 738 2.58 -20.48 -8.89
CA GLN A 738 2.80 -21.81 -9.49
C GLN A 738 4.18 -22.39 -9.18
N HIS A 739 5.22 -21.56 -9.09
CA HIS A 739 6.56 -22.02 -8.73
C HIS A 739 6.57 -22.73 -7.37
N TYR A 740 5.82 -22.20 -6.39
CA TYR A 740 5.67 -22.83 -5.08
C TYR A 740 4.91 -24.15 -5.17
N TYR A 741 3.78 -24.20 -5.89
CA TYR A 741 2.95 -25.41 -5.97
C TYR A 741 3.65 -26.56 -6.72
N LEU A 742 4.40 -26.21 -7.76
CA LEU A 742 5.07 -27.17 -8.65
C LEU A 742 6.49 -27.52 -8.16
N GLY A 743 7.06 -26.73 -7.26
CA GLY A 743 8.36 -27.00 -6.63
C GLY A 743 9.58 -26.56 -7.46
N TYR A 744 9.45 -25.52 -8.28
CA TYR A 744 10.52 -25.02 -9.15
C TYR A 744 11.05 -23.65 -8.70
N PRO A 745 12.39 -23.43 -8.68
CA PRO A 745 12.96 -22.11 -8.34
C PRO A 745 12.65 -21.07 -9.42
N LEU A 746 12.79 -19.78 -9.11
CA LEU A 746 12.63 -18.73 -10.11
C LEU A 746 13.90 -18.56 -10.97
N PRO A 747 13.80 -18.44 -12.31
CA PRO A 747 14.96 -18.15 -13.16
C PRO A 747 15.36 -16.66 -13.14
N ILE A 748 14.51 -15.79 -12.61
CA ILE A 748 14.67 -14.33 -12.59
C ILE A 748 14.28 -13.76 -11.22
N GLN A 749 14.62 -12.49 -10.98
CA GLN A 749 14.44 -11.86 -9.66
C GLN A 749 12.99 -11.58 -9.26
N SER A 750 11.99 -11.92 -10.07
CA SER A 750 10.59 -11.70 -9.77
C SER A 750 9.76 -12.94 -10.08
N GLY A 751 8.78 -13.24 -9.23
CA GLY A 751 7.78 -14.27 -9.51
C GLY A 751 6.78 -13.87 -10.60
N SER A 752 6.77 -12.61 -11.01
CA SER A 752 5.90 -12.10 -12.06
C SER A 752 6.62 -11.05 -12.91
N PRO A 753 6.70 -11.24 -14.23
CA PRO A 753 7.26 -10.23 -15.14
C PRO A 753 6.56 -8.87 -15.01
N TYR A 754 5.28 -8.85 -14.64
CA TYR A 754 4.53 -7.61 -14.42
C TYR A 754 5.22 -6.60 -13.47
N ASN A 755 6.07 -7.07 -12.54
CA ASN A 755 6.83 -6.24 -11.60
C ASN A 755 8.21 -5.77 -12.11
N LEU A 756 8.70 -6.29 -13.24
CA LEU A 756 9.98 -5.92 -13.85
C LEU A 756 9.83 -4.75 -14.83
N ILE A 757 9.26 -3.64 -14.34
CA ILE A 757 8.92 -2.50 -15.21
C ILE A 757 10.18 -1.76 -15.67
N HIS A 758 11.14 -1.54 -14.76
CA HIS A 758 12.29 -0.72 -15.05
C HIS A 758 13.26 -1.46 -15.97
N THR A 759 13.80 -0.81 -17.01
CA THR A 759 14.65 -1.49 -18.00
C THR A 759 15.86 -2.20 -17.38
N ASN A 760 16.55 -1.58 -16.42
CA ASN A 760 17.63 -2.22 -15.68
C ASN A 760 17.22 -3.53 -14.99
N GLN A 761 15.99 -3.66 -14.47
CA GLN A 761 15.50 -4.91 -13.90
C GLN A 761 15.38 -5.98 -14.99
N GLN A 762 14.82 -5.60 -16.15
CA GLN A 762 14.70 -6.50 -17.31
C GLN A 762 16.06 -6.94 -17.85
N LEU A 763 17.05 -6.04 -17.93
CA LEU A 763 18.41 -6.37 -18.35
C LEU A 763 19.09 -7.35 -17.37
N ARG A 764 18.90 -7.18 -16.06
CA ARG A 764 19.42 -8.12 -15.06
C ARG A 764 18.77 -9.50 -15.18
N ALA A 765 17.46 -9.53 -15.41
CA ALA A 765 16.72 -10.76 -15.65
C ALA A 765 17.18 -11.43 -16.97
N LEU A 766 17.32 -10.65 -18.05
CA LEU A 766 17.81 -11.11 -19.34
C LEU A 766 19.22 -11.70 -19.23
N LYS A 767 20.14 -11.05 -18.50
CA LYS A 767 21.48 -11.58 -18.25
C LYS A 767 21.45 -12.96 -17.56
N LYS A 768 20.53 -13.18 -16.60
CA LYS A 768 20.35 -14.50 -15.96
C LYS A 768 19.83 -15.53 -16.98
N LEU A 769 18.86 -15.14 -17.80
CA LEU A 769 18.26 -15.99 -18.83
C LEU A 769 19.21 -16.33 -19.98
N GLU A 770 20.08 -15.40 -20.41
CA GLU A 770 21.10 -15.63 -21.44
C GLU A 770 22.16 -16.62 -20.95
N ASN A 771 22.56 -16.51 -19.67
CA ASN A 771 23.56 -17.39 -19.07
C ASN A 771 23.02 -18.81 -18.83
N ASN A 772 21.77 -18.92 -18.38
CA ASN A 772 21.11 -20.19 -18.06
C ASN A 772 19.68 -20.20 -18.65
N PRO A 773 19.54 -20.42 -19.97
CA PRO A 773 18.23 -20.36 -20.63
C PRO A 773 17.35 -21.54 -20.19
N PRO A 774 16.18 -21.29 -19.59
CA PRO A 774 15.30 -22.36 -19.15
C PRO A 774 14.83 -23.23 -20.34
N PRO A 775 14.60 -24.54 -20.18
CA PRO A 775 14.09 -25.39 -21.26
C PRO A 775 12.71 -24.98 -21.80
N VAL A 776 11.88 -24.37 -20.95
CA VAL A 776 10.48 -24.05 -21.22
C VAL A 776 10.15 -22.64 -20.73
N VAL A 777 9.39 -21.91 -21.54
CA VAL A 777 8.71 -20.66 -21.16
C VAL A 777 7.21 -20.88 -21.20
N LEU A 778 6.52 -20.65 -20.09
CA LEU A 778 5.05 -20.62 -20.04
C LEU A 778 4.57 -19.25 -20.53
N ALA A 779 4.21 -19.16 -21.80
CA ALA A 779 3.76 -17.93 -22.44
C ALA A 779 2.29 -17.60 -22.13
N TYR A 780 1.43 -18.62 -22.03
CA TYR A 780 0.01 -18.43 -21.76
C TYR A 780 -0.55 -19.57 -20.90
N ALA A 781 -1.36 -19.20 -19.90
CA ALA A 781 -2.05 -20.13 -18.99
C ALA A 781 -3.35 -19.52 -18.48
N SER A 782 -4.29 -19.17 -19.38
CA SER A 782 -5.47 -18.35 -19.05
C SER A 782 -5.06 -17.05 -18.33
N SER A 783 -4.10 -16.33 -18.91
CA SER A 783 -3.41 -15.20 -18.29
C SER A 783 -4.35 -14.00 -18.13
N GLY A 784 -4.40 -13.41 -16.94
CA GLY A 784 -5.03 -12.10 -16.75
C GLY A 784 -4.07 -10.99 -17.20
N TYR A 785 -4.48 -10.16 -18.16
CA TYR A 785 -3.77 -8.91 -18.46
C TYR A 785 -4.14 -7.88 -17.40
N PHE A 786 -3.30 -7.72 -16.37
CA PHE A 786 -3.45 -6.65 -15.40
C PHE A 786 -3.25 -5.29 -16.11
N ASP A 787 -4.26 -4.43 -16.10
CA ASP A 787 -4.30 -3.12 -16.78
C ASP A 787 -4.14 -3.15 -18.32
N GLY A 788 -4.42 -4.30 -18.96
CA GLY A 788 -4.41 -4.45 -20.42
C GLY A 788 -3.04 -4.56 -21.09
N GLY A 789 -1.93 -4.53 -20.34
CA GLY A 789 -0.57 -4.62 -20.89
C GLY A 789 -0.02 -6.05 -20.94
N SER A 790 0.33 -6.55 -22.13
CA SER A 790 1.02 -7.83 -22.31
C SER A 790 2.52 -7.75 -21.96
N ALA A 791 3.18 -8.91 -21.84
CA ALA A 791 4.63 -8.98 -21.68
C ALA A 791 5.39 -8.26 -22.81
N ALA A 792 4.86 -8.26 -24.04
CA ALA A 792 5.48 -7.56 -25.17
C ALA A 792 5.55 -6.04 -25.00
N LEU A 793 4.62 -5.45 -24.25
CA LEU A 793 4.61 -4.03 -23.95
C LEU A 793 5.32 -3.69 -22.63
N ARG A 794 5.11 -4.51 -21.60
CA ARG A 794 5.55 -4.20 -20.23
C ARG A 794 6.95 -4.73 -19.93
N THR A 795 7.26 -5.93 -20.39
CA THR A 795 8.55 -6.62 -20.22
C THR A 795 9.15 -7.02 -21.56
N HIS A 796 9.20 -6.05 -22.47
CA HIS A 796 9.54 -6.27 -23.88
C HIS A 796 10.87 -7.04 -24.09
N LEU A 797 11.88 -6.87 -23.24
CA LEU A 797 13.15 -7.61 -23.36
C LEU A 797 12.98 -9.11 -23.10
N LEU A 798 12.18 -9.47 -22.08
CA LEU A 798 11.90 -10.88 -21.74
C LEU A 798 11.02 -11.52 -22.81
N TYR A 799 10.00 -10.79 -23.29
CA TYR A 799 9.17 -11.22 -24.41
C TYR A 799 10.03 -11.47 -25.66
N ARG A 800 10.88 -10.52 -26.04
CA ARG A 800 11.73 -10.63 -27.23
C ARG A 800 12.69 -11.81 -27.12
N PHE A 801 13.35 -11.98 -25.97
CA PHE A 801 14.18 -13.15 -25.71
C PHE A 801 13.40 -14.46 -25.93
N ALA A 802 12.19 -14.56 -25.39
CA ALA A 802 11.39 -15.76 -25.51
C ALA A 802 10.91 -16.00 -26.97
N ALA A 803 10.42 -14.97 -27.66
CA ALA A 803 9.91 -15.05 -29.02
C ALA A 803 11.01 -15.35 -30.06
N GLU A 804 12.23 -14.83 -29.86
CA GLU A 804 13.35 -15.02 -30.81
C GLU A 804 14.10 -16.36 -30.60
N ASN A 805 14.08 -16.95 -29.40
CA ASN A 805 14.93 -18.10 -29.06
C ASN A 805 14.18 -19.42 -28.84
N TYR A 806 12.85 -19.41 -28.81
CA TYR A 806 12.04 -20.60 -28.48
C TYR A 806 11.01 -20.90 -29.57
N VAL A 807 10.58 -22.17 -29.63
CA VAL A 807 9.57 -22.64 -30.57
C VAL A 807 8.21 -22.77 -29.84
N PRO A 808 7.14 -22.11 -30.30
CA PRO A 808 5.83 -22.14 -29.63
C PRO A 808 5.04 -23.42 -29.93
N PHE A 809 4.37 -23.95 -28.90
CA PHE A 809 3.47 -25.10 -28.96
C PHE A 809 2.20 -24.84 -28.14
N ALA A 810 1.05 -25.23 -28.68
CA ALA A 810 -0.20 -25.32 -27.92
C ALA A 810 -0.34 -26.74 -27.35
N ILE A 811 -0.50 -26.83 -26.04
CA ILE A 811 -0.75 -28.09 -25.35
C ILE A 811 -1.86 -27.84 -24.34
N ASP A 812 -3.01 -28.46 -24.57
CA ASP A 812 -4.26 -28.20 -23.83
C ASP A 812 -4.58 -26.69 -23.77
N GLN A 813 -4.78 -26.14 -22.57
CA GLN A 813 -5.02 -24.71 -22.33
C GLN A 813 -3.76 -23.83 -22.34
N PHE A 814 -2.57 -24.39 -22.59
CA PHE A 814 -1.29 -23.68 -22.45
C PHE A 814 -0.65 -23.34 -23.79
N ILE A 815 0.09 -22.23 -23.80
CA ILE A 815 1.09 -21.95 -24.83
C ILE A 815 2.46 -22.03 -24.18
N LEU A 816 3.24 -23.04 -24.59
CA LEU A 816 4.61 -23.26 -24.14
C LEU A 816 5.56 -22.84 -25.26
N LEU A 817 6.61 -22.12 -24.91
CA LEU A 817 7.74 -21.90 -25.81
C LEU A 817 8.86 -22.83 -25.35
N VAL A 818 9.27 -23.74 -26.23
CA VAL A 818 10.23 -24.81 -25.90
C VAL A 818 11.54 -24.54 -26.61
N ARG A 819 12.64 -24.70 -25.86
CA ARG A 819 14.00 -24.48 -26.38
C ARG A 819 14.25 -25.44 -27.56
N PRO A 820 14.88 -25.02 -28.67
CA PRO A 820 14.99 -25.83 -29.89
C PRO A 820 15.57 -27.24 -29.67
N ASP A 821 16.56 -27.40 -28.80
CA ASP A 821 17.17 -28.68 -28.43
C ASP A 821 16.27 -29.62 -27.60
N ARG A 822 15.17 -29.10 -27.05
CA ARG A 822 14.19 -29.84 -26.23
C ARG A 822 12.94 -30.23 -27.00
N VAL A 823 12.76 -29.73 -28.23
CA VAL A 823 11.57 -29.98 -29.07
C VAL A 823 11.35 -31.48 -29.32
N ASP A 824 12.40 -32.27 -29.52
CA ASP A 824 12.25 -33.71 -29.77
C ASP A 824 11.68 -34.49 -28.58
N ARG A 825 11.76 -33.95 -27.34
CA ARG A 825 11.10 -34.57 -26.18
C ARG A 825 9.58 -34.49 -26.28
N LEU A 826 9.03 -33.44 -26.88
CA LEU A 826 7.58 -33.32 -27.13
C LEU A 826 7.06 -34.44 -28.04
N LYS A 827 7.86 -34.83 -29.04
CA LYS A 827 7.52 -35.95 -29.93
C LYS A 827 7.49 -37.28 -29.17
N LYS A 828 8.44 -37.50 -28.26
CA LYS A 828 8.50 -38.71 -27.42
C LYS A 828 7.36 -38.81 -26.41
N LEU A 829 6.81 -37.68 -25.98
CA LEU A 829 5.67 -37.61 -25.07
C LEU A 829 4.31 -37.78 -25.78
N ASN A 830 4.29 -38.01 -27.10
CA ASN A 830 3.07 -37.99 -27.94
C ASN A 830 2.25 -36.68 -27.86
N LEU A 831 2.84 -35.62 -27.31
CA LEU A 831 2.21 -34.30 -27.15
C LEU A 831 2.23 -33.48 -28.44
N TYR A 832 2.91 -33.96 -29.49
CA TYR A 832 2.97 -33.27 -30.78
C TYR A 832 1.61 -33.22 -31.50
N GLN A 833 0.69 -34.15 -31.19
CA GLN A 833 -0.64 -34.20 -31.81
C GLN A 833 -1.60 -33.09 -31.36
N SER A 834 -1.25 -32.28 -30.35
CA SER A 834 -2.06 -31.13 -29.92
C SER A 834 -1.80 -29.84 -30.69
N ILE A 835 -0.87 -29.85 -31.66
CA ILE A 835 -0.72 -28.78 -32.65
C ILE A 835 -1.89 -28.91 -33.65
N GLY A 836 -3.08 -28.49 -33.25
CA GLY A 836 -4.22 -28.31 -34.16
C GLY A 836 -5.37 -29.31 -34.01
N ASN A 837 -6.28 -29.03 -33.07
CA ASN A 837 -7.71 -29.26 -33.28
C ASN A 837 -8.48 -27.95 -33.56
N GLU A 838 -7.80 -26.79 -33.57
CA GLU A 838 -8.29 -25.55 -34.17
C GLU A 838 -7.76 -25.42 -35.61
N LEU A 839 -8.05 -26.42 -36.45
CA LEU A 839 -7.99 -26.22 -37.91
C LEU A 839 -9.28 -25.47 -38.29
N PRO A 840 -9.23 -24.25 -38.86
CA PRO A 840 -10.42 -23.63 -39.40
C PRO A 840 -11.01 -24.55 -40.47
N ALA A 841 -12.35 -24.65 -40.51
CA ALA A 841 -13.13 -25.48 -41.43
C ALA A 841 -12.93 -25.15 -42.94
N ASN A 842 -11.95 -24.33 -43.29
CA ASN A 842 -11.72 -23.79 -44.62
C ASN A 842 -10.39 -24.28 -45.22
N GLY A 843 -10.26 -25.60 -45.43
CA GLY A 843 -9.50 -26.25 -46.53
C GLY A 843 -8.08 -25.80 -46.94
N LEU A 844 -7.42 -24.87 -46.23
CA LEU A 844 -6.07 -24.39 -46.52
C LEU A 844 -5.11 -25.03 -45.54
N THR A 845 -4.17 -25.83 -46.04
CA THR A 845 -3.01 -26.32 -45.28
C THR A 845 -2.16 -25.13 -44.82
N GLU A 846 -2.40 -24.66 -43.59
CA GLU A 846 -1.58 -23.63 -42.96
C GLU A 846 -0.16 -24.16 -42.73
N THR A 847 0.85 -23.33 -43.02
CA THR A 847 2.26 -23.70 -42.79
C THR A 847 2.55 -23.75 -41.28
N ILE A 848 3.51 -24.59 -40.84
CA ILE A 848 3.93 -24.67 -39.43
C ILE A 848 4.30 -23.28 -38.87
N ARG A 849 4.92 -22.44 -39.69
CA ARG A 849 5.30 -21.06 -39.32
C ARG A 849 4.08 -20.18 -39.02
N GLU A 850 3.00 -20.31 -39.80
CA GLU A 850 1.77 -19.56 -39.58
C GLU A 850 1.11 -19.92 -38.23
N ILE A 851 1.06 -21.22 -37.92
CA ILE A 851 0.56 -21.71 -36.63
C ILE A 851 1.39 -21.14 -35.49
N GLN A 852 2.72 -21.21 -35.60
CA GLN A 852 3.64 -20.70 -34.57
C GLN A 852 3.45 -19.18 -34.33
N LEU A 853 3.27 -18.40 -35.39
CA LEU A 853 3.01 -16.96 -35.28
C LEU A 853 1.68 -16.68 -34.57
N ARG A 854 0.60 -17.38 -34.92
CA ARG A 854 -0.70 -17.23 -34.24
C ARG A 854 -0.64 -17.56 -32.75
N LEU A 855 0.16 -18.55 -32.36
CA LEU A 855 0.37 -18.88 -30.94
C LEU A 855 1.07 -17.74 -30.19
N LEU A 856 2.12 -17.16 -30.78
CA LEU A 856 2.79 -16.00 -30.19
C LEU A 856 1.85 -14.79 -30.13
N GLU A 857 1.02 -14.59 -31.14
CA GLU A 857 0.03 -13.51 -31.16
C GLU A 857 -1.01 -13.69 -30.04
N LYS A 858 -1.56 -14.90 -29.88
CA LYS A 858 -2.48 -15.24 -28.79
C LYS A 858 -1.86 -15.00 -27.41
N ALA A 859 -0.56 -15.26 -27.26
CA ALA A 859 0.16 -15.09 -25.99
C ALA A 859 0.55 -13.63 -25.69
N PHE A 860 0.87 -12.83 -26.70
CA PHE A 860 1.59 -11.56 -26.49
C PHE A 860 1.01 -10.34 -27.21
N GLN A 861 0.30 -10.51 -28.33
CA GLN A 861 -0.14 -9.37 -29.13
C GLN A 861 -1.24 -8.58 -28.40
N VAL A 862 -1.09 -7.26 -28.43
CA VAL A 862 -2.16 -6.33 -28.06
C VAL A 862 -2.66 -5.66 -29.34
N PRO A 863 -3.78 -6.13 -29.92
CA PRO A 863 -4.23 -5.67 -31.23
C PRO A 863 -4.72 -4.22 -31.21
N PHE A 864 -5.25 -3.76 -30.06
CA PHE A 864 -5.78 -2.42 -29.90
C PHE A 864 -5.10 -1.67 -28.75
N MET A 865 -4.39 -0.59 -29.07
CA MET A 865 -3.52 0.13 -28.15
C MET A 865 -4.09 1.46 -27.63
N ASP A 866 -5.37 1.74 -27.87
CA ASP A 866 -6.04 2.99 -27.45
C ASP A 866 -5.17 4.25 -27.68
N GLY A 867 -4.81 5.02 -26.65
CA GLY A 867 -4.01 6.23 -26.75
C GLY A 867 -2.51 6.04 -26.52
N LEU A 868 -2.03 4.80 -26.32
CA LEU A 868 -0.64 4.53 -25.95
C LEU A 868 0.38 5.16 -26.92
N PRO A 869 0.24 5.04 -28.26
CA PRO A 869 1.19 5.67 -29.18
C PRO A 869 1.24 7.20 -29.05
N SER A 870 0.13 7.85 -28.74
CA SER A 870 0.09 9.31 -28.50
C SER A 870 0.79 9.69 -27.20
N SER A 871 0.63 8.90 -26.14
CA SER A 871 1.29 9.13 -24.84
C SER A 871 2.81 9.07 -24.96
N TRP A 872 3.31 8.04 -25.64
CA TRP A 872 4.74 7.89 -25.88
C TRP A 872 5.28 8.94 -26.86
N GLY A 873 4.55 9.24 -27.94
CA GLY A 873 4.96 10.26 -28.90
C GLY A 873 5.08 11.66 -28.29
N ARG A 874 4.20 12.06 -27.36
CA ARG A 874 4.34 13.32 -26.59
C ARG A 874 5.60 13.37 -25.73
N SER A 875 6.08 12.20 -25.31
CA SER A 875 7.29 12.05 -24.49
C SER A 875 8.54 11.76 -25.30
N LEU A 876 8.50 11.84 -26.64
CA LEU A 876 9.64 11.51 -27.49
C LEU A 876 10.92 12.28 -27.07
N SER A 877 10.79 13.55 -26.67
CA SER A 877 11.92 14.36 -26.17
C SER A 877 12.54 13.83 -24.88
N SER A 878 11.74 13.34 -23.92
CA SER A 878 12.26 12.74 -22.68
C SER A 878 12.69 11.28 -22.86
N LEU A 879 12.24 10.62 -23.93
CA LEU A 879 12.58 9.24 -24.29
C LEU A 879 13.79 9.12 -25.21
N GLN A 880 14.46 10.21 -25.60
CA GLN A 880 15.60 10.17 -26.53
C GLN A 880 16.74 9.26 -26.08
N SER A 881 16.96 9.09 -24.77
CA SER A 881 17.97 8.15 -24.25
C SER A 881 17.54 6.68 -24.38
N GLN A 882 16.24 6.43 -24.52
CA GLN A 882 15.62 5.10 -24.57
C GLN A 882 15.40 4.59 -26.00
N ILE A 883 15.56 5.45 -27.00
CA ILE A 883 15.39 5.12 -28.42
C ILE A 883 16.59 5.55 -29.24
N ARG A 884 16.90 4.80 -30.29
CA ARG A 884 17.90 5.11 -31.30
C ARG A 884 17.24 5.18 -32.68
N PRO A 885 17.59 6.16 -33.52
CA PRO A 885 17.07 6.24 -34.89
C PRO A 885 17.61 5.06 -35.71
N VAL A 886 16.74 4.47 -36.54
CA VAL A 886 17.09 3.40 -37.49
C VAL A 886 17.06 3.94 -38.92
N ALA A 887 15.94 4.55 -39.31
CA ALA A 887 15.79 5.17 -40.62
C ALA A 887 14.82 6.35 -40.56
N LYS A 888 15.13 7.44 -41.26
CA LYS A 888 14.17 8.51 -41.52
C LYS A 888 13.55 8.27 -42.89
N ILE A 889 12.23 8.31 -42.98
CA ILE A 889 11.54 8.14 -44.25
C ILE A 889 11.58 9.49 -44.97
N ASP A 890 12.40 9.55 -46.03
CA ASP A 890 12.56 10.75 -46.84
C ASP A 890 11.33 10.97 -47.74
N GLU A 891 11.13 12.19 -48.21
CA GLU A 891 10.05 12.61 -49.11
C GLU A 891 10.16 11.97 -50.49
N LYS A 892 11.35 11.47 -50.83
CA LYS A 892 11.59 10.68 -52.05
C LYS A 892 11.14 9.23 -51.93
N THR A 893 10.74 8.78 -50.74
CA THR A 893 10.24 7.42 -50.53
C THR A 893 8.95 7.26 -51.32
N PRO A 894 8.84 6.26 -52.22
CA PRO A 894 7.62 6.05 -52.99
C PRO A 894 6.41 5.83 -52.07
N ILE A 895 5.34 6.59 -52.30
CA ILE A 895 4.08 6.47 -51.58
C ILE A 895 2.96 5.99 -52.52
N ALA A 896 2.16 5.05 -52.06
CA ALA A 896 0.93 4.63 -52.73
C ALA A 896 -0.28 5.06 -51.90
N LEU A 897 -1.22 5.75 -52.53
CA LEU A 897 -2.43 6.27 -51.91
C LEU A 897 -3.64 5.45 -52.36
N ASN A 898 -4.45 4.98 -51.41
CA ASN A 898 -5.73 4.34 -51.69
C ASN A 898 -6.84 5.15 -51.00
N SER A 899 -7.88 5.51 -51.74
CA SER A 899 -9.01 6.32 -51.23
C SER A 899 -8.58 7.62 -50.54
N LEU A 900 -7.43 8.18 -50.95
CA LEU A 900 -6.84 9.42 -50.48
C LEU A 900 -6.43 10.28 -51.67
N LYS A 901 -6.62 11.59 -51.55
CA LYS A 901 -6.05 12.59 -52.46
C LYS A 901 -5.12 13.50 -51.67
N GLN A 902 -3.87 13.60 -52.09
CA GLN A 902 -2.94 14.56 -51.50
C GLN A 902 -3.34 15.98 -51.92
N THR A 903 -3.55 16.85 -50.93
CA THR A 903 -3.99 18.25 -51.15
C THR A 903 -2.85 19.25 -51.00
N ASP A 904 -1.88 18.94 -50.13
CA ASP A 904 -0.63 19.69 -49.94
C ASP A 904 0.48 18.72 -49.45
N ARG A 905 1.71 19.18 -49.28
CA ARG A 905 2.82 18.40 -48.73
C ARG A 905 2.43 17.83 -47.37
N ASN A 906 2.38 16.51 -47.24
CA ASN A 906 1.96 15.78 -46.03
C ASN A 906 0.48 15.93 -45.63
N HIS A 907 -0.38 16.53 -46.47
CA HIS A 907 -1.81 16.70 -46.22
C HIS A 907 -2.65 15.84 -47.17
N TYR A 908 -3.62 15.12 -46.61
CA TYR A 908 -4.40 14.12 -47.33
C TYR A 908 -5.89 14.27 -47.02
N LYS A 909 -6.70 14.29 -48.08
CA LYS A 909 -8.15 14.31 -48.02
C LYS A 909 -8.72 12.94 -48.34
N VAL A 910 -9.65 12.46 -47.51
CA VAL A 910 -10.33 11.18 -47.70
C VAL A 910 -11.31 11.26 -48.86
N THR A 911 -11.19 10.35 -49.83
CA THR A 911 -12.04 10.30 -51.03
C THR A 911 -12.88 9.03 -51.16
N GLY A 912 -12.68 8.03 -50.29
CA GLY A 912 -13.38 6.75 -50.33
C GLY A 912 -13.46 6.07 -48.96
N THR A 913 -13.85 4.78 -48.95
CA THR A 913 -14.25 4.05 -47.73
C THR A 913 -13.10 3.34 -47.01
N GLN A 914 -11.94 3.14 -47.67
CA GLN A 914 -10.75 2.51 -47.07
C GLN A 914 -9.48 3.37 -47.26
N PRO A 915 -9.48 4.61 -46.74
CA PRO A 915 -8.35 5.52 -46.87
C PRO A 915 -7.07 4.95 -46.25
N SER A 916 -6.03 4.82 -47.06
CA SER A 916 -4.72 4.35 -46.59
C SER A 916 -3.55 4.87 -47.40
N LEU A 917 -2.42 5.04 -46.72
CA LEU A 917 -1.15 5.49 -47.26
C LEU A 917 -0.11 4.39 -47.05
N SER A 918 0.51 3.91 -48.13
CA SER A 918 1.54 2.86 -48.09
C SER A 918 2.90 3.43 -48.47
N LEU A 919 3.92 3.14 -47.67
CA LEU A 919 5.32 3.53 -47.86
C LEU A 919 6.11 2.32 -48.38
N ASP A 920 6.89 2.49 -49.45
CA ASP A 920 7.81 1.46 -49.94
C ASP A 920 9.15 1.53 -49.21
N LEU A 921 9.46 0.48 -48.44
CA LEU A 921 10.65 0.39 -47.59
C LEU A 921 11.71 -0.58 -48.13
N ARG A 922 11.51 -1.18 -49.32
CA ARG A 922 12.43 -2.19 -49.87
C ARG A 922 13.87 -1.71 -49.98
N ALA A 923 14.08 -0.42 -50.23
CA ALA A 923 15.41 0.19 -50.32
C ALA A 923 16.18 0.18 -48.98
N LEU A 924 15.48 0.12 -47.84
CA LEU A 924 16.09 0.16 -46.51
C LEU A 924 16.65 -1.20 -46.08
N LYS A 925 16.23 -2.30 -46.71
CA LYS A 925 16.66 -3.69 -46.41
C LYS A 925 16.60 -4.02 -44.91
N LEU A 926 15.50 -3.66 -44.25
CA LEU A 926 15.31 -3.85 -42.82
C LEU A 926 14.60 -5.17 -42.52
N ASP A 927 15.03 -5.87 -41.47
CA ASP A 927 14.19 -6.87 -40.81
C ASP A 927 13.37 -6.19 -39.70
N GLY A 928 12.22 -6.74 -39.33
CA GLY A 928 11.38 -6.11 -38.30
C GLY A 928 12.06 -6.04 -36.93
N ARG A 929 12.97 -6.98 -36.65
CA ARG A 929 13.83 -6.97 -35.46
C ARG A 929 14.76 -5.74 -35.35
N ASP A 930 15.06 -5.08 -36.48
CA ASP A 930 15.99 -3.96 -36.56
C ASP A 930 15.30 -2.64 -36.21
N ALA A 931 14.01 -2.51 -36.53
CA ALA A 931 13.20 -1.33 -36.31
C ALA A 931 11.95 -1.66 -35.46
N GLY A 932 12.03 -1.47 -34.15
CA GLY A 932 10.94 -1.83 -33.24
C GLY A 932 9.84 -0.78 -33.08
N LEU A 933 10.08 0.47 -33.51
CA LEU A 933 9.19 1.59 -33.24
C LEU A 933 8.95 2.43 -34.51
N LEU A 934 7.71 2.85 -34.72
CA LEU A 934 7.33 3.78 -35.79
C LEU A 934 6.89 5.12 -35.18
N ALA A 935 7.55 6.21 -35.56
CA ALA A 935 7.17 7.55 -35.16
C ALA A 935 6.62 8.35 -36.33
N PHE A 936 5.58 9.13 -36.10
CA PHE A 936 5.05 10.11 -37.06
C PHE A 936 4.16 11.14 -36.38
N ASN A 937 4.03 12.32 -36.97
CA ASN A 937 3.14 13.37 -36.50
C ASN A 937 1.78 13.28 -37.22
N PHE A 938 0.69 13.25 -36.46
CA PHE A 938 -0.67 13.12 -36.95
C PHE A 938 -1.56 14.27 -36.46
N SER A 939 -2.37 14.85 -37.34
CA SER A 939 -3.44 15.78 -36.95
C SER A 939 -4.65 15.64 -37.86
N CYS A 940 -5.85 15.79 -37.32
CA CYS A 940 -7.11 15.73 -38.05
C CYS A 940 -7.88 17.04 -37.89
N GLN A 941 -8.43 17.58 -38.98
CA GLN A 941 -9.11 18.89 -38.98
C GLN A 941 -10.60 18.82 -38.63
N SER A 942 -11.26 17.65 -38.78
CA SER A 942 -12.74 17.56 -38.85
C SER A 942 -13.45 16.57 -37.92
N SER A 943 -13.07 16.39 -36.65
CA SER A 943 -13.94 15.58 -35.77
C SER A 943 -13.85 15.88 -34.27
N LYS A 944 -14.99 15.73 -33.58
CA LYS A 944 -15.09 15.63 -32.11
C LYS A 944 -14.79 14.20 -31.61
N THR A 945 -14.72 13.21 -32.49
CA THR A 945 -14.56 11.77 -32.21
C THR A 945 -13.37 11.18 -32.97
N PRO A 946 -12.27 10.80 -32.28
CA PRO A 946 -11.04 10.36 -32.96
C PRO A 946 -11.26 9.09 -33.80
N SER A 947 -10.94 9.15 -35.09
CA SER A 947 -10.85 7.97 -35.98
C SER A 947 -9.72 7.06 -35.53
N ALA A 948 -9.97 5.75 -35.46
CA ALA A 948 -8.91 4.78 -35.21
C ALA A 948 -7.97 4.67 -36.43
N LEU A 949 -6.66 4.60 -36.16
CA LEU A 949 -5.63 4.27 -37.14
C LEU A 949 -5.26 2.80 -37.04
N LYS A 950 -4.99 2.20 -38.19
CA LYS A 950 -4.36 0.88 -38.32
C LYS A 950 -2.99 1.04 -38.95
N VAL A 951 -1.99 0.42 -38.36
CA VAL A 951 -0.66 0.26 -38.93
C VAL A 951 -0.51 -1.18 -39.36
N LEU A 952 -0.27 -1.38 -40.64
CA LEU A 952 -0.07 -2.68 -41.29
C LEU A 952 1.31 -2.69 -41.93
N TRP A 953 1.83 -3.88 -42.22
CA TRP A 953 3.14 -4.03 -42.84
C TRP A 953 3.15 -5.21 -43.81
N GLY A 954 4.00 -5.10 -44.83
CA GLY A 954 4.34 -6.19 -45.72
C GLY A 954 5.81 -6.55 -45.57
N SER A 955 6.14 -7.81 -45.80
CA SER A 955 7.49 -8.34 -45.67
C SER A 955 7.74 -9.40 -46.74
N GLN A 956 9.01 -9.71 -47.00
CA GLN A 956 9.36 -10.85 -47.86
C GLN A 956 8.81 -12.16 -47.30
N THR A 957 8.73 -12.27 -45.96
CA THR A 957 8.31 -13.49 -45.28
C THR A 957 6.81 -13.69 -45.23
N ASP A 958 6.02 -12.62 -45.18
CA ASP A 958 4.57 -12.68 -44.92
C ASP A 958 3.74 -12.09 -46.07
N GLY A 959 4.41 -11.52 -47.08
CA GLY A 959 3.78 -11.00 -48.29
C GLY A 959 3.24 -9.57 -48.12
N ALA A 960 2.15 -9.27 -48.84
CA ALA A 960 1.52 -7.96 -48.79
C ALA A 960 0.83 -7.71 -47.43
N PRO A 961 0.59 -6.44 -47.04
CA PRO A 961 -0.11 -6.12 -45.79
C PRO A 961 -1.49 -6.79 -45.69
N ASP A 962 -1.72 -7.56 -44.62
CA ASP A 962 -3.00 -8.21 -44.31
C ASP A 962 -3.83 -7.33 -43.35
N PRO A 963 -5.07 -6.94 -43.70
CA PRO A 963 -5.97 -6.20 -42.83
C PRO A 963 -6.20 -6.80 -41.43
N ASN A 964 -6.09 -8.12 -41.30
CA ASN A 964 -6.26 -8.84 -40.03
C ASN A 964 -5.01 -8.77 -39.15
N ILE A 965 -3.86 -8.44 -39.72
CA ILE A 965 -2.57 -8.33 -39.04
C ILE A 965 -2.21 -6.85 -38.96
N SER A 966 -2.66 -6.20 -37.88
CA SER A 966 -2.45 -4.77 -37.69
C SER A 966 -2.30 -4.38 -36.23
N ILE A 967 -1.66 -3.23 -36.00
CA ILE A 967 -1.70 -2.52 -34.73
C ILE A 967 -2.71 -1.39 -34.87
N GLN A 968 -3.71 -1.37 -34.01
CA GLN A 968 -4.80 -0.41 -34.06
C GLN A 968 -4.76 0.53 -32.85
N PHE A 969 -5.03 1.82 -33.05
CA PHE A 969 -5.03 2.78 -31.93
C PHE A 969 -5.84 4.05 -32.25
N LYS A 970 -6.19 4.84 -31.22
CA LYS A 970 -6.90 6.11 -31.32
C LYS A 970 -5.92 7.28 -31.20
N PRO A 971 -5.44 7.87 -32.31
CA PRO A 971 -4.49 8.96 -32.24
C PRO A 971 -5.08 10.23 -31.60
N ARG A 972 -4.26 10.94 -30.84
CA ARG A 972 -4.44 12.35 -30.49
C ARG A 972 -3.57 13.22 -31.39
N PRO A 973 -3.93 14.50 -31.64
CA PRO A 973 -3.06 15.40 -32.40
C PRO A 973 -1.64 15.47 -31.82
N GLY A 974 -0.64 15.42 -32.71
CA GLY A 974 0.78 15.46 -32.38
C GLY A 974 1.54 14.19 -32.75
N MET A 975 2.73 14.04 -32.16
CA MET A 975 3.61 12.90 -32.40
C MET A 975 3.01 11.59 -31.85
N GLN A 976 3.08 10.54 -32.65
CA GLN A 976 2.76 9.16 -32.31
C GLN A 976 4.07 8.36 -32.25
N LEU A 977 4.15 7.39 -31.34
CA LEU A 977 5.23 6.40 -31.28
C LEU A 977 4.64 5.01 -31.09
N VAL A 978 4.55 4.24 -32.18
CA VAL A 978 3.89 2.94 -32.26
C VAL A 978 4.90 1.81 -32.01
N PRO A 979 4.69 0.91 -31.02
CA PRO A 979 5.55 -0.26 -30.80
C PRO A 979 5.24 -1.38 -31.79
N LEU A 980 5.95 -1.38 -32.92
CA LEU A 980 5.85 -2.45 -33.90
C LEU A 980 6.42 -3.77 -33.35
N ASP A 981 7.51 -3.69 -32.57
CA ASP A 981 8.15 -4.85 -31.92
C ASP A 981 7.26 -5.62 -30.95
N ALA A 982 6.17 -5.01 -30.46
CA ALA A 982 5.19 -5.69 -29.62
C ALA A 982 4.30 -6.68 -30.40
N ALA A 983 4.31 -6.64 -31.73
CA ALA A 983 3.65 -7.62 -32.57
C ALA A 983 4.66 -8.74 -32.97
N PRO A 984 4.41 -10.01 -32.61
CA PRO A 984 5.32 -11.12 -32.94
C PRO A 984 5.63 -11.24 -34.43
N ARG A 985 4.62 -11.02 -35.29
CA ARG A 985 4.79 -11.04 -36.74
C ARG A 985 5.72 -9.96 -37.26
N TRP A 986 5.66 -8.74 -36.72
CA TRP A 986 6.63 -7.71 -37.08
C TRP A 986 8.02 -8.11 -36.60
N LEU A 987 8.16 -8.46 -35.32
CA LEU A 987 9.45 -8.79 -34.71
C LEU A 987 10.22 -9.88 -35.49
N LEU A 988 9.50 -10.90 -35.97
CA LEU A 988 10.07 -12.06 -36.67
C LEU A 988 10.07 -11.94 -38.21
N ALA A 989 9.55 -10.83 -38.76
CA ALA A 989 9.51 -10.61 -40.21
C ALA A 989 10.89 -10.28 -40.78
N LYS A 990 11.20 -10.84 -41.96
CA LYS A 990 12.42 -10.52 -42.71
C LYS A 990 12.10 -9.71 -43.96
N GLY A 991 12.99 -8.78 -44.29
CA GLY A 991 12.89 -7.94 -45.48
C GLY A 991 11.56 -7.17 -45.52
N ILE A 992 11.36 -6.27 -44.56
CA ILE A 992 10.20 -5.37 -44.52
C ILE A 992 10.13 -4.58 -45.83
N SER A 993 9.05 -4.78 -46.57
CA SER A 993 8.85 -4.17 -47.88
C SER A 993 7.97 -2.95 -47.82
N THR A 994 6.95 -2.94 -46.96
CA THR A 994 5.97 -1.86 -46.89
C THR A 994 5.48 -1.60 -45.47
N ILE A 995 5.15 -0.34 -45.17
CA ILE A 995 4.31 0.04 -44.03
C ILE A 995 3.09 0.79 -44.58
N GLN A 996 1.90 0.41 -44.12
CA GLN A 996 0.65 1.05 -44.49
C GLN A 996 0.00 1.65 -43.24
N VAL A 997 -0.40 2.93 -43.34
CA VAL A 997 -1.19 3.63 -42.33
C VAL A 997 -2.59 3.84 -42.89
N ALA A 998 -3.60 3.23 -42.28
CA ALA A 998 -4.99 3.26 -42.72
C ALA A 998 -5.92 3.87 -41.65
N LEU A 999 -7.00 4.53 -42.07
CA LEU A 999 -8.07 4.95 -41.15
C LEU A 999 -9.20 3.91 -41.18
N ASP A 1000 -9.63 3.44 -40.01
CA ASP A 1000 -10.64 2.38 -39.91
C ASP A 1000 -12.09 2.88 -40.02
N ASN A 1001 -12.34 4.11 -39.54
CA ASN A 1001 -13.65 4.75 -39.63
C ASN A 1001 -13.47 6.26 -39.92
N PRO A 1002 -13.79 6.76 -41.13
CA PRO A 1002 -13.39 8.09 -41.59
C PRO A 1002 -14.28 9.22 -41.02
N ALA A 1003 -14.36 9.34 -39.68
CA ALA A 1003 -14.78 10.58 -39.03
C ALA A 1003 -13.79 11.74 -39.31
N CYS A 1004 -12.54 11.40 -39.62
CA CYS A 1004 -11.53 12.32 -40.10
C CYS A 1004 -11.56 12.42 -41.64
N THR A 1005 -11.96 13.58 -42.18
CA THR A 1005 -12.05 13.78 -43.64
C THR A 1005 -10.81 14.46 -44.23
N ASP A 1006 -10.04 15.15 -43.40
CA ASP A 1006 -8.79 15.82 -43.78
C ASP A 1006 -7.75 15.65 -42.64
N PHE A 1007 -6.57 15.12 -42.97
CA PHE A 1007 -5.51 14.87 -42.01
C PHE A 1007 -4.11 15.15 -42.56
N MET A 1008 -3.18 15.38 -41.62
CA MET A 1008 -1.75 15.54 -41.89
C MET A 1008 -0.99 14.34 -41.33
N LEU A 1009 -0.02 13.83 -42.12
CA LEU A 1009 0.92 12.79 -41.70
C LEU A 1009 2.35 13.19 -42.12
N LYS A 1010 3.22 13.50 -41.17
CA LYS A 1010 4.61 13.96 -41.44
C LYS A 1010 5.63 13.41 -40.45
N ASP A 1011 6.91 13.71 -40.70
CA ASP A 1011 8.05 13.34 -39.83
C ASP A 1011 8.14 11.83 -39.55
N ILE A 1012 7.87 11.02 -40.58
CA ILE A 1012 7.84 9.55 -40.45
C ILE A 1012 9.27 9.02 -40.27
N ALA A 1013 9.49 8.26 -39.20
CA ALA A 1013 10.78 7.68 -38.90
C ALA A 1013 10.65 6.35 -38.15
N LEU A 1014 11.60 5.47 -38.39
CA LEU A 1014 11.78 4.20 -37.70
C LEU A 1014 12.84 4.33 -36.63
N PHE A 1015 12.53 3.82 -35.44
CA PHE A 1015 13.40 3.79 -34.28
C PHE A 1015 13.53 2.36 -33.76
N GLN A 1016 14.54 2.14 -32.93
CA GLN A 1016 14.69 0.96 -32.10
C GLN A 1016 14.90 1.39 -30.66
N ARG A 1017 14.55 0.55 -29.70
CA ARG A 1017 14.88 0.77 -28.30
C ARG A 1017 16.39 0.69 -28.11
N SER A 1018 16.98 1.63 -27.39
CA SER A 1018 18.44 1.72 -27.20
C SER A 1018 19.05 0.48 -26.55
N GLU A 1019 18.23 -0.21 -25.75
CA GLU A 1019 18.61 -1.35 -24.91
C GLU A 1019 18.66 -2.67 -25.70
N VAL A 1020 18.07 -2.69 -26.89
CA VAL A 1020 18.19 -3.80 -27.83
C VAL A 1020 19.56 -3.71 -28.51
N ARG A 1021 20.43 -4.69 -28.23
CA ARG A 1021 21.77 -4.77 -28.82
C ARG A 1021 21.69 -4.71 -30.35
N GLU A 1022 22.59 -3.92 -30.96
CA GLU A 1022 22.86 -4.07 -32.38
C GLU A 1022 23.49 -5.44 -32.59
N ASN A 1023 22.83 -6.32 -33.32
CA ASN A 1023 23.55 -7.39 -34.01
C ASN A 1023 24.30 -6.72 -35.16
N ARG A 1024 25.46 -6.13 -34.85
CA ARG A 1024 26.46 -5.95 -35.90
C ARG A 1024 26.97 -7.35 -36.24
N PRO A 1025 26.95 -7.75 -37.52
CA PRO A 1025 27.52 -9.02 -37.94
C PRO A 1025 28.96 -9.19 -37.47
#